data_AF-A0AAD8FR16-F1
#
_entry.id   AF-A0AAD8FR16-F1
#
_cell.length_a   1.000
_cell.length_b   1.000
_cell.length_c   1.000
_cell.angle_alpha   90.00
_cell.angle_beta   90.00
_cell.angle_gamma   90.00
#
_symmetry.space_group_name_H-M   'P 1'
#
loop_
_entity.id
_entity.type
_entity.pdbx_description
1 polymer ?
#
loop_
_entity_poly.entity_id
_entity_poly.type
_entity_poly.pdbx_seq_one_letter_code
_entity_poly.pdbx_strand_id
1 'polypeptide(L)'
;MDSGISFKNTTDRNDSTQMWASLTHAPSPGPQEPGDLPRGENSKPPPKGSAAEKESDRDKEEKKGVQENREEEGERREEPLREREQPTREREGLTRDREESTRKREEPTRKREEPMREREESMREREESMREREGSMRKREEPMEVEVPRGGGVSPSRGALWQGEDLALMRRGLEHREDPGELQLGPRHTVLINLPDFKKDKKLRPQPGSNLWNSDHVKMPNSTRNTFNKQGMFGSDEKLRWDLIKKKLSKLSNVTKSETIEEVIKSYNVNYKNEWKFDALHKYFETEEPKCELFRVVKATAELALKLPDICPKAIPLLKQGMSHSLTLSQEQISCLLANAFFCTFPHRNSTQPRAEYSNYPDINFNRLFGESSKRKQQKLKTIFHYFKSVTEEPPQGLVTFERRSLAGRCDWKHCDSKISKLHITSKGTIEKDGKGMLQVDFACAMVGGGVLGSGLVQEEIRFLTHTELIVSRLFTEKLGDWDALCITGPQCYSEYSGYSDTYSWEGPHTDTTERDRWMRRCTKIIAIDAIKFKNEQQQFEMRNVDRELNKAYCGFEPRVQAQCYLPVATGNWGCGAFNGDSKLKALIQMMAASKASRDIVYFTFGNKELVQEIWNMHNFLQKQHFTVGKLYSVLEKYCERKRSRSAGDLYDFIYHSYADLKSKH
;
A
#
# COMPACT_ATOMS: atom_id res chain seq x y z
N MET A 1 -13.08 -65.28 -19.75
CA MET A 1 -12.42 -64.56 -20.84
C MET A 1 -11.96 -63.22 -20.27
N ASP A 2 -11.10 -63.25 -19.25
CA ASP A 2 -9.65 -63.52 -19.35
C ASP A 2 -8.97 -62.41 -20.15
N SER A 3 -7.87 -61.78 -19.75
CA SER A 3 -6.88 -61.93 -18.67
C SER A 3 -5.95 -60.71 -18.89
N GLY A 4 -5.35 -60.06 -17.89
CA GLY A 4 -4.26 -60.58 -17.07
C GLY A 4 -2.89 -60.39 -17.76
N ILE A 5 -1.84 -60.17 -16.95
CA ILE A 5 -0.38 -60.12 -17.26
C ILE A 5 0.12 -58.68 -17.53
N SER A 6 0.80 -57.93 -16.65
CA SER A 6 1.77 -58.21 -15.57
C SER A 6 2.98 -59.05 -15.98
N PHE A 7 4.13 -58.39 -16.20
CA PHE A 7 5.43 -58.94 -15.79
C PHE A 7 6.28 -57.90 -15.07
N LYS A 8 6.41 -58.13 -13.76
CA LYS A 8 7.60 -57.85 -12.95
C LYS A 8 8.70 -58.84 -13.36
N ASN A 9 9.96 -58.42 -13.26
CA ASN A 9 11.01 -59.06 -12.45
C ASN A 9 12.32 -58.28 -12.65
N THR A 10 12.86 -57.63 -11.61
CA THR A 10 13.75 -58.18 -10.55
C THR A 10 15.06 -58.69 -11.16
N THR A 11 16.26 -58.46 -10.63
CA THR A 11 16.70 -58.48 -9.23
C THR A 11 18.19 -58.10 -9.21
N ASP A 12 18.64 -57.36 -8.20
CA ASP A 12 19.72 -57.73 -7.25
C ASP A 12 20.21 -56.48 -6.50
N ARG A 13 19.96 -56.33 -5.20
CA ARG A 13 20.47 -57.05 -3.99
C ARG A 13 21.84 -56.57 -3.54
N ASN A 14 21.85 -55.75 -2.48
CA ASN A 14 22.42 -56.00 -1.14
C ASN A 14 22.55 -54.61 -0.44
N ASP A 15 21.85 -54.33 0.67
CA ASP A 15 22.14 -54.75 2.06
C ASP A 15 23.63 -54.55 2.43
N SER A 16 24.06 -53.89 3.51
CA SER A 16 23.39 -53.51 4.75
C SER A 16 24.41 -52.80 5.69
N THR A 17 23.92 -51.83 6.49
CA THR A 17 24.26 -51.49 7.89
C THR A 17 25.66 -51.01 8.36
N GLN A 18 25.60 -50.07 9.34
CA GLN A 18 26.57 -49.69 10.41
C GLN A 18 27.69 -48.69 10.05
N MET A 19 28.23 -47.83 10.93
CA MET A 19 27.86 -47.14 12.18
C MET A 19 28.97 -46.08 12.40
N TRP A 20 28.60 -44.90 12.90
CA TRP A 20 29.34 -44.01 13.82
C TRP A 20 30.75 -43.45 13.49
N ALA A 21 30.77 -42.10 13.47
CA ALA A 21 31.69 -41.19 14.19
C ALA A 21 32.93 -40.57 13.48
N SER A 22 32.93 -39.23 13.52
CA SER A 22 34.03 -38.32 13.92
C SER A 22 34.74 -37.46 12.87
N LEU A 23 35.00 -36.22 13.32
CA LEU A 23 35.91 -35.15 12.87
C LEU A 23 35.34 -34.18 11.80
N THR A 24 34.77 -33.02 12.12
CA THR A 24 35.23 -31.76 12.79
C THR A 24 36.23 -30.90 12.02
N HIS A 25 35.84 -29.62 11.83
CA HIS A 25 36.66 -28.39 11.78
C HIS A 25 37.50 -28.21 10.48
N ALA A 26 37.69 -27.04 9.86
CA ALA A 26 37.45 -25.61 10.10
C ALA A 26 37.95 -24.88 8.80
N PRO A 27 38.34 -23.57 8.77
CA PRO A 27 37.62 -22.34 9.12
C PRO A 27 37.69 -21.21 8.04
N SER A 28 36.97 -20.13 8.34
CA SER A 28 37.05 -18.75 7.84
C SER A 28 38.41 -18.06 7.98
N PRO A 29 38.62 -16.88 7.33
CA PRO A 29 39.51 -15.85 7.85
C PRO A 29 38.73 -14.59 8.28
N GLY A 30 38.89 -14.22 9.55
CA GLY A 30 38.54 -12.91 10.12
C GLY A 30 39.73 -11.92 10.09
N PRO A 31 39.54 -10.69 10.57
CA PRO A 31 40.48 -9.58 10.46
C PRO A 31 41.60 -9.66 11.51
N GLN A 32 42.80 -9.17 11.16
CA GLN A 32 43.92 -9.03 12.08
C GLN A 32 44.14 -7.56 12.47
N GLU A 33 44.01 -7.29 13.76
CA GLU A 33 44.72 -6.21 14.47
C GLU A 33 46.21 -6.57 14.60
N PRO A 34 47.13 -5.60 14.74
CA PRO A 34 48.47 -5.84 15.28
C PRO A 34 48.54 -5.52 16.78
N GLY A 35 49.15 -6.43 17.54
CA GLY A 35 49.31 -6.37 18.99
C GLY A 35 50.54 -5.59 19.52
N ASP A 36 50.34 -5.10 20.74
CA ASP A 36 51.23 -4.83 21.89
C ASP A 36 52.48 -5.75 22.01
N LEU A 37 53.67 -5.43 22.56
CA LEU A 37 54.24 -4.54 23.63
C LEU A 37 55.82 -4.71 23.58
N PRO A 38 56.75 -4.13 24.40
CA PRO A 38 56.60 -3.61 25.78
C PRO A 38 57.41 -2.35 26.24
N ARG A 39 56.94 -1.79 27.37
CA ARG A 39 57.55 -0.99 28.46
C ARG A 39 58.94 -0.32 28.30
N GLY A 40 59.00 0.97 28.67
CA GLY A 40 60.24 1.67 29.06
C GLY A 40 60.06 3.15 29.43
N GLU A 41 59.80 3.40 30.71
CA GLU A 41 60.15 4.54 31.59
C GLU A 41 60.48 5.98 31.09
N ASN A 42 59.83 6.93 31.80
CA ASN A 42 60.36 8.15 32.45
C ASN A 42 60.89 9.38 31.69
N SER A 43 60.24 10.50 32.06
CA SER A 43 60.78 11.82 32.44
C SER A 43 61.44 12.76 31.41
N LYS A 44 60.73 13.87 31.14
CA LYS A 44 61.07 15.32 31.30
C LYS A 44 62.54 15.83 31.20
N PRO A 45 62.72 17.11 30.83
CA PRO A 45 63.79 17.62 29.96
C PRO A 45 64.97 18.27 30.73
N PRO A 46 66.03 18.70 30.00
CA PRO A 46 67.00 19.68 30.51
C PRO A 46 67.23 20.86 29.50
N PRO A 47 68.07 21.89 29.77
CA PRO A 47 67.61 23.28 29.84
C PRO A 47 68.40 24.27 28.94
N LYS A 48 68.08 25.56 29.09
CA LYS A 48 68.84 26.72 28.60
C LYS A 48 70.18 26.91 29.35
N GLY A 49 71.21 27.41 28.68
CA GLY A 49 72.42 27.96 29.31
C GLY A 49 73.55 28.36 28.32
N SER A 50 73.81 29.67 28.28
CA SER A 50 74.81 30.50 27.56
C SER A 50 76.30 30.14 27.58
N ALA A 51 77.03 30.54 26.52
CA ALA A 51 78.30 31.35 26.49
C ALA A 51 78.75 31.54 25.01
N ALA A 52 78.83 32.77 24.45
CA ALA A 52 80.01 33.66 24.29
C ALA A 52 81.17 33.01 23.48
N GLU A 53 81.80 33.56 22.43
CA GLU A 53 82.29 34.91 22.13
C GLU A 53 82.58 35.16 20.61
N LYS A 54 82.51 36.45 20.21
CA LYS A 54 83.32 37.27 19.26
C LYS A 54 83.87 36.73 17.91
N GLU A 55 83.50 37.44 16.83
CA GLU A 55 84.39 37.88 15.73
C GLU A 55 83.68 39.00 14.91
N SER A 56 84.05 40.28 15.11
CA SER A 56 84.85 41.17 14.26
C SER A 56 84.15 41.77 13.01
N ASP A 57 84.04 43.11 12.99
CA ASP A 57 83.26 43.97 12.07
C ASP A 57 83.82 44.09 10.62
N ARG A 58 84.57 43.11 10.11
CA ARG A 58 85.01 43.10 8.70
C ARG A 58 84.08 42.32 7.75
N ASP A 59 83.12 41.58 8.30
CA ASP A 59 82.16 40.74 7.55
C ASP A 59 80.86 41.44 7.14
N LYS A 60 80.62 42.68 7.59
CA LYS A 60 79.31 43.36 7.42
C LYS A 60 79.15 44.11 6.10
N GLU A 61 80.24 44.52 5.45
CA GLU A 61 80.18 45.21 4.16
C GLU A 61 80.19 44.25 2.96
N GLU A 62 80.83 43.07 3.05
CA GLU A 62 80.69 42.02 2.02
C GLU A 62 79.33 41.33 2.06
N LYS A 63 78.70 41.19 3.23
CA LYS A 63 77.37 40.56 3.36
C LYS A 63 76.22 41.41 2.83
N LYS A 64 76.33 42.74 2.80
CA LYS A 64 75.28 43.62 2.22
C LYS A 64 75.24 43.56 0.69
N GLY A 65 76.39 43.62 0.02
CA GLY A 65 76.44 43.50 -1.44
C GLY A 65 76.07 42.11 -1.97
N VAL A 66 76.31 41.05 -1.19
CA VAL A 66 75.89 39.68 -1.52
C VAL A 66 74.40 39.43 -1.24
N GLN A 67 73.80 40.17 -0.29
CA GLN A 67 72.38 40.04 0.03
C GLN A 67 71.49 40.81 -0.95
N GLU A 68 71.88 42.03 -1.38
CA GLU A 68 71.15 42.78 -2.42
C GLU A 68 71.23 42.08 -3.79
N ASN A 69 72.38 41.51 -4.17
CA ASN A 69 72.49 40.70 -5.40
C ASN A 69 71.70 39.38 -5.34
N ARG A 70 71.55 38.76 -4.15
CA ARG A 70 70.72 37.55 -3.97
C ARG A 70 69.23 37.83 -3.99
N GLU A 71 68.80 39.00 -3.51
CA GLU A 71 67.41 39.44 -3.57
C GLU A 71 67.03 39.84 -5.01
N GLU A 72 67.89 40.54 -5.76
CA GLU A 72 67.66 40.82 -7.20
C GLU A 72 67.72 39.57 -8.09
N GLU A 73 68.62 38.61 -7.82
CA GLU A 73 68.62 37.29 -8.51
C GLU A 73 67.43 36.42 -8.12
N GLY A 74 66.91 36.57 -6.89
CA GLY A 74 65.70 35.91 -6.40
C GLY A 74 64.45 36.43 -7.12
N GLU A 75 64.30 37.75 -7.24
CA GLU A 75 63.17 38.37 -7.96
C GLU A 75 63.20 38.07 -9.47
N ARG A 76 64.39 38.11 -10.12
CA ARG A 76 64.53 37.71 -11.54
C ARG A 76 64.28 36.22 -11.79
N ARG A 77 64.44 35.35 -10.79
CA ARG A 77 64.12 33.91 -10.90
C ARG A 77 62.65 33.60 -10.56
N GLU A 78 62.01 34.40 -9.72
CA GLU A 78 60.59 34.25 -9.38
C GLU A 78 59.63 34.88 -10.39
N GLU A 79 60.02 35.96 -11.10
CA GLU A 79 59.19 36.58 -12.14
C GLU A 79 58.71 35.59 -13.23
N PRO A 80 59.60 34.77 -13.85
CA PRO A 80 59.18 33.79 -14.85
C PRO A 80 58.30 32.67 -14.27
N LEU A 81 58.45 32.36 -12.97
CA LEU A 81 57.61 31.37 -12.29
C LEU A 81 56.23 31.93 -11.97
N ARG A 82 56.13 33.22 -11.60
CA ARG A 82 54.84 33.92 -11.36
C ARG A 82 54.08 34.14 -12.66
N GLU A 83 54.75 34.48 -13.77
CA GLU A 83 54.13 34.55 -15.10
C GLU A 83 53.70 33.18 -15.62
N ARG A 84 54.43 32.11 -15.28
CA ARG A 84 54.07 30.73 -15.66
C ARG A 84 52.93 30.15 -14.81
N GLU A 85 52.74 30.66 -13.59
CA GLU A 85 51.62 30.30 -12.70
C GLU A 85 50.36 31.16 -12.90
N GLN A 86 50.46 32.31 -13.57
CA GLN A 86 49.30 33.16 -13.86
C GLN A 86 48.21 32.43 -14.67
N PRO A 87 48.53 31.73 -15.78
CA PRO A 87 47.54 30.99 -16.56
C PRO A 87 46.88 29.86 -15.76
N THR A 88 47.61 29.21 -14.84
CA THR A 88 47.04 28.17 -13.97
C THR A 88 46.15 28.78 -12.90
N ARG A 89 46.50 29.93 -12.30
CA ARG A 89 45.63 30.65 -11.35
C ARG A 89 44.37 31.21 -12.01
N GLU A 90 44.48 31.73 -13.23
CA GLU A 90 43.32 32.15 -14.03
C GLU A 90 42.43 30.97 -14.40
N ARG A 91 43.02 29.84 -14.81
CA ARG A 91 42.27 28.61 -15.08
C ARG A 91 41.61 28.05 -13.82
N GLU A 92 42.26 28.12 -12.67
CA GLU A 92 41.68 27.75 -11.38
C GLU A 92 40.54 28.70 -10.99
N GLY A 93 40.70 30.01 -11.22
CA GLY A 93 39.63 31.01 -11.06
C GLY A 93 38.42 30.71 -11.94
N LEU A 94 38.64 30.45 -13.23
CA LEU A 94 37.59 30.07 -14.18
C LEU A 94 36.94 28.73 -13.82
N THR A 95 37.69 27.76 -13.27
CA THR A 95 37.09 26.53 -12.75
C THR A 95 36.27 26.78 -11.48
N ARG A 96 36.69 27.67 -10.59
CA ARG A 96 35.92 28.06 -9.40
C ARG A 96 34.65 28.81 -9.78
N ASP A 97 34.72 29.73 -10.75
CA ASP A 97 33.54 30.44 -11.28
C ASP A 97 32.58 29.48 -11.98
N ARG A 98 33.13 28.49 -12.71
CA ARG A 98 32.33 27.44 -13.33
C ARG A 98 31.69 26.54 -12.28
N GLU A 99 32.41 26.16 -11.23
CA GLU A 99 31.86 25.41 -10.09
C GLU A 99 30.81 26.19 -9.31
N GLU A 100 30.99 27.50 -9.15
CA GLU A 100 30.00 28.36 -8.51
C GLU A 100 28.75 28.50 -9.39
N SER A 101 28.93 28.62 -10.71
CA SER A 101 27.83 28.64 -11.67
C SER A 101 27.06 27.32 -11.71
N THR A 102 27.75 26.17 -11.62
CA THR A 102 27.09 24.86 -11.52
C THR A 102 26.40 24.71 -10.18
N ARG A 103 26.99 25.15 -9.06
CA ARG A 103 26.33 25.16 -7.74
C ARG A 103 25.07 26.03 -7.73
N LYS A 104 25.11 27.24 -8.31
CA LYS A 104 23.92 28.11 -8.47
C LYS A 104 22.86 27.50 -9.40
N ARG A 105 23.27 26.73 -10.41
CA ARG A 105 22.35 26.00 -11.32
C ARG A 105 21.76 24.74 -10.67
N GLU A 106 22.48 24.11 -9.73
CA GLU A 106 22.04 22.95 -8.97
C GLU A 106 21.23 23.30 -7.71
N GLU A 107 21.32 24.53 -7.23
CA GLU A 107 20.61 25.00 -6.03
C GLU A 107 19.08 24.83 -6.12
N PRO A 108 18.41 25.12 -7.26
CA PRO A 108 16.97 24.87 -7.41
C PRO A 108 16.62 23.38 -7.43
N THR A 109 17.51 22.52 -7.92
CA THR A 109 17.34 21.05 -7.88
C THR A 109 17.56 20.52 -6.46
N ARG A 110 18.54 21.01 -5.71
CA ARG A 110 18.73 20.63 -4.30
C ARG A 110 17.55 21.06 -3.42
N LYS A 111 17.03 22.28 -3.61
CA LYS A 111 15.77 22.75 -2.97
C LYS A 111 14.53 21.97 -3.41
N ARG A 112 14.56 21.27 -4.56
CA ARG A 112 13.51 20.33 -5.01
C ARG A 112 13.69 18.92 -4.44
N GLU A 113 14.91 18.53 -4.12
CA GLU A 113 15.25 17.24 -3.52
C GLU A 113 15.01 17.20 -2.01
N GLU A 114 15.12 18.33 -1.30
CA GLU A 114 14.88 18.40 0.16
C GLU A 114 13.52 17.82 0.60
N PRO A 115 12.37 18.22 0.00
CA PRO A 115 11.08 17.64 0.36
C PRO A 115 10.94 16.16 -0.05
N MET A 116 11.70 15.72 -1.08
CA MET A 116 11.75 14.33 -1.51
C MET A 116 12.51 13.48 -0.49
N ARG A 117 13.65 13.99 0.02
CA ARG A 117 14.47 13.35 1.06
C ARG A 117 13.71 13.29 2.39
N GLU A 118 13.03 14.36 2.81
CA GLU A 118 12.19 14.35 4.01
C GLU A 118 11.03 13.35 3.89
N ARG A 119 10.42 13.22 2.70
CA ARG A 119 9.34 12.26 2.47
C ARG A 119 9.85 10.82 2.37
N GLU A 120 11.01 10.60 1.75
CA GLU A 120 11.71 9.31 1.73
C GLU A 120 12.15 8.90 3.13
N GLU A 121 12.68 9.82 3.93
CA GLU A 121 13.04 9.62 5.33
C GLU A 121 11.80 9.29 6.15
N SER A 122 10.69 10.01 5.98
CA SER A 122 9.42 9.66 6.61
C SER A 122 8.87 8.29 6.16
N MET A 123 9.18 7.83 4.95
CA MET A 123 8.84 6.48 4.47
C MET A 123 9.81 5.44 5.03
N ARG A 124 11.09 5.74 5.14
CA ARG A 124 12.10 4.86 5.75
C ARG A 124 11.84 4.68 7.25
N GLU A 125 11.49 5.73 7.98
CA GLU A 125 11.04 5.63 9.38
C GLU A 125 9.75 4.80 9.51
N ARG A 126 8.83 4.90 8.53
CA ARG A 126 7.65 4.02 8.46
C ARG A 126 8.01 2.57 8.17
N GLU A 127 9.06 2.33 7.38
CA GLU A 127 9.53 0.99 7.03
C GLU A 127 10.36 0.37 8.15
N GLU A 128 11.15 1.16 8.88
CA GLU A 128 11.95 0.72 10.01
C GLU A 128 11.06 0.38 11.22
N SER A 129 10.09 1.25 11.54
CA SER A 129 9.06 0.93 12.54
C SER A 129 8.17 -0.26 12.15
N MET A 130 7.97 -0.51 10.84
CA MET A 130 7.27 -1.69 10.35
C MET A 130 8.12 -2.96 10.56
N ARG A 131 9.43 -2.92 10.27
CA ARG A 131 10.36 -4.05 10.47
C ARG A 131 10.47 -4.45 11.95
N GLU A 132 10.57 -3.48 12.85
CA GLU A 132 10.65 -3.75 14.29
C GLU A 132 9.36 -4.40 14.82
N ARG A 133 8.19 -3.95 14.33
CA ARG A 133 6.88 -4.49 14.75
C ARG A 133 6.55 -5.83 14.09
N GLU A 134 7.00 -6.05 12.85
CA GLU A 134 6.93 -7.35 12.16
C GLU A 134 7.75 -8.43 12.90
N GLY A 135 8.90 -8.07 13.48
CA GLY A 135 9.67 -8.97 14.36
C GLY A 135 8.92 -9.41 15.62
N SER A 136 7.99 -8.58 16.12
CA SER A 136 7.13 -8.93 17.26
C SER A 136 5.95 -9.83 16.85
N MET A 137 5.34 -9.59 15.68
CA MET A 137 4.25 -10.42 15.13
C MET A 137 4.73 -11.82 14.71
N ARG A 138 5.96 -11.96 14.18
CA ARG A 138 6.55 -13.26 13.82
C ARG A 138 6.67 -14.25 14.99
N LYS A 139 6.76 -13.78 16.24
CA LYS A 139 6.76 -14.65 17.43
C LYS A 139 5.38 -15.25 17.76
N ARG A 140 4.31 -14.81 17.09
CA ARG A 140 2.92 -15.22 17.36
C ARG A 140 2.25 -16.02 16.23
N GLU A 141 2.84 -16.11 15.04
CA GLU A 141 2.18 -16.64 13.82
C GLU A 141 2.78 -17.96 13.28
N GLU A 142 3.27 -18.89 14.12
CA GLU A 142 3.55 -20.24 13.63
C GLU A 142 2.25 -21.05 13.44
N PRO A 143 1.99 -21.64 12.26
CA PRO A 143 0.78 -22.40 11.99
C PRO A 143 0.91 -23.85 12.48
N MET A 144 -0.03 -24.30 13.31
CA MET A 144 -0.28 -25.73 13.55
C MET A 144 -1.53 -26.18 12.80
N GLU A 145 -1.35 -27.08 11.83
CA GLU A 145 -2.42 -27.85 11.18
C GLU A 145 -2.98 -28.87 12.18
N VAL A 146 -4.30 -28.85 12.43
CA VAL A 146 -5.01 -29.96 13.08
C VAL A 146 -6.43 -30.04 12.53
N GLU A 147 -6.82 -31.25 12.12
CA GLU A 147 -8.12 -31.65 11.59
C GLU A 147 -9.28 -31.50 12.60
N VAL A 148 -10.50 -31.31 12.08
CA VAL A 148 -11.72 -31.01 12.85
C VAL A 148 -12.59 -32.27 12.99
N PRO A 149 -13.02 -32.69 14.20
CA PRO A 149 -14.15 -33.59 14.37
C PRO A 149 -15.46 -32.81 14.60
N ARG A 150 -16.56 -33.36 14.06
CA ARG A 150 -17.94 -32.84 14.21
C ARG A 150 -18.60 -33.39 15.48
N GLY A 151 -19.31 -32.52 16.20
CA GLY A 151 -20.47 -32.90 17.03
C GLY A 151 -20.59 -32.24 18.41
N GLY A 152 -21.65 -31.44 18.60
CA GLY A 152 -22.49 -31.39 19.82
C GLY A 152 -22.06 -30.57 21.04
N GLY A 153 -22.78 -29.46 21.29
CA GLY A 153 -23.31 -29.07 22.62
C GLY A 153 -22.39 -28.61 23.77
N VAL A 154 -22.28 -27.28 23.94
CA VAL A 154 -22.18 -26.45 25.17
C VAL A 154 -21.08 -26.72 26.23
N SER A 155 -20.03 -25.89 26.21
CA SER A 155 -19.51 -25.04 27.33
C SER A 155 -18.19 -24.37 26.87
N PRO A 156 -17.84 -23.15 27.34
CA PRO A 156 -16.67 -22.44 26.81
C PRO A 156 -15.39 -23.08 27.36
N SER A 157 -14.75 -23.92 26.55
CA SER A 157 -13.41 -24.40 26.84
C SER A 157 -12.43 -23.24 26.70
N ARG A 158 -11.60 -23.02 27.73
CA ARG A 158 -10.41 -22.15 27.60
C ARG A 158 -9.59 -22.69 26.42
N GLY A 159 -9.50 -21.91 25.34
CA GLY A 159 -8.80 -22.31 24.11
C GLY A 159 -9.69 -22.57 22.89
N ALA A 160 -11.00 -22.36 22.98
CA ALA A 160 -11.88 -22.41 21.81
C ALA A 160 -11.44 -21.41 20.73
N LEU A 161 -11.38 -21.89 19.48
CA LEU A 161 -10.91 -21.10 18.33
C LEU A 161 -11.87 -19.97 17.95
N TRP A 162 -13.14 -20.10 18.32
CA TRP A 162 -14.21 -19.14 18.07
C TRP A 162 -15.23 -19.11 19.21
N GLN A 163 -16.03 -18.04 19.28
CA GLN A 163 -17.12 -17.82 20.25
C GLN A 163 -18.28 -17.06 19.59
N GLY A 164 -19.45 -17.06 20.23
CA GLY A 164 -20.62 -16.32 19.79
C GLY A 164 -21.58 -17.11 18.92
N GLU A 165 -22.26 -16.44 18.00
CA GLU A 165 -23.18 -17.10 17.06
C GLU A 165 -22.39 -18.01 16.13
N ASP A 166 -23.00 -19.12 15.70
CA ASP A 166 -22.40 -19.99 14.69
C ASP A 166 -22.26 -19.23 13.36
N LEU A 167 -21.07 -19.27 12.75
CA LEU A 167 -20.77 -18.62 11.47
C LEU A 167 -21.66 -19.12 10.32
N ALA A 168 -22.18 -20.35 10.41
CA ALA A 168 -23.12 -20.90 9.45
C ALA A 168 -24.53 -20.26 9.58
N LEU A 169 -24.90 -19.81 10.78
CA LEU A 169 -26.17 -19.13 11.05
C LEU A 169 -26.11 -17.61 10.78
N MET A 170 -24.90 -17.07 10.61
CA MET A 170 -24.72 -15.69 10.19
C MET A 170 -25.19 -15.52 8.75
N ARG A 171 -26.10 -14.56 8.53
CA ARG A 171 -26.72 -14.30 7.23
C ARG A 171 -25.69 -14.13 6.11
N ARG A 172 -25.94 -14.75 4.95
CA ARG A 172 -25.09 -14.65 3.76
C ARG A 172 -25.90 -14.19 2.54
N GLY A 173 -25.22 -13.52 1.62
CA GLY A 173 -25.78 -12.80 0.47
C GLY A 173 -26.49 -13.61 -0.63
N LEU A 174 -27.10 -14.76 -0.35
CA LEU A 174 -27.91 -15.50 -1.32
C LEU A 174 -29.38 -15.69 -0.88
N GLU A 175 -29.63 -16.13 0.35
CA GLU A 175 -30.98 -16.29 0.90
C GLU A 175 -31.60 -14.95 1.34
N HIS A 176 -30.77 -13.90 1.46
CA HIS A 176 -31.14 -12.58 1.96
C HIS A 176 -30.58 -11.45 1.08
N ARG A 177 -30.62 -11.62 -0.25
CA ARG A 177 -30.09 -10.65 -1.21
C ARG A 177 -30.75 -9.27 -1.01
N GLU A 178 -29.94 -8.25 -0.71
CA GLU A 178 -30.32 -6.85 -0.95
C GLU A 178 -30.55 -6.73 -2.48
N ASP A 179 -31.80 -6.71 -2.94
CA ASP A 179 -32.11 -6.47 -4.35
C ASP A 179 -31.66 -5.05 -4.69
N PRO A 180 -30.67 -4.85 -5.60
CA PRO A 180 -30.20 -3.51 -5.94
C PRO A 180 -31.22 -2.74 -6.78
N GLY A 181 -32.37 -3.33 -7.13
CA GLY A 181 -33.36 -2.73 -8.01
C GLY A 181 -32.87 -2.69 -9.46
N GLU A 182 -33.56 -1.93 -10.31
CA GLU A 182 -33.07 -1.71 -11.68
C GLU A 182 -31.85 -0.80 -11.71
N LEU A 183 -30.88 -1.13 -12.58
CA LEU A 183 -29.77 -0.23 -12.86
C LEU A 183 -30.29 0.96 -13.66
N GLN A 184 -30.11 2.17 -13.12
CA GLN A 184 -30.58 3.41 -13.71
C GLN A 184 -29.48 4.48 -13.66
N LEU A 185 -29.55 5.44 -14.59
CA LEU A 185 -28.77 6.67 -14.46
C LEU A 185 -29.43 7.57 -13.41
N GLY A 186 -28.62 8.34 -12.69
CA GLY A 186 -29.14 9.33 -11.77
C GLY A 186 -28.12 10.44 -11.48
N PRO A 187 -28.56 11.52 -10.83
CA PRO A 187 -27.66 12.64 -10.47
C PRO A 187 -26.52 12.22 -9.55
N ARG A 188 -26.68 11.09 -8.84
CA ARG A 188 -25.67 10.50 -7.94
C ARG A 188 -25.14 9.14 -8.43
N HIS A 189 -25.42 8.77 -9.68
CA HIS A 189 -24.98 7.48 -10.23
C HIS A 189 -24.61 7.60 -11.71
N THR A 190 -23.31 7.53 -11.97
CA THR A 190 -22.76 7.46 -13.32
C THR A 190 -22.59 6.00 -13.75
N VAL A 191 -23.22 5.63 -14.86
CA VAL A 191 -23.04 4.33 -15.51
C VAL A 191 -22.28 4.51 -16.82
N LEU A 192 -21.23 3.70 -17.02
CA LEU A 192 -20.32 3.77 -18.18
C LEU A 192 -20.57 2.68 -19.24
N ILE A 193 -21.58 1.85 -19.06
CA ILE A 193 -22.11 0.94 -20.10
C ILE A 193 -23.42 1.47 -20.69
N ASN A 194 -23.72 1.06 -21.92
CA ASN A 194 -24.96 1.36 -22.61
C ASN A 194 -26.13 0.69 -21.88
N LEU A 195 -26.92 1.50 -21.16
CA LEU A 195 -28.04 0.99 -20.38
C LEU A 195 -29.15 0.34 -21.23
N PRO A 196 -29.59 0.91 -22.37
CA PRO A 196 -30.55 0.24 -23.24
C PRO A 196 -30.13 -1.18 -23.65
N ASP A 197 -28.89 -1.36 -24.11
CA ASP A 197 -28.37 -2.66 -24.53
C ASP A 197 -28.27 -3.64 -23.35
N PHE A 198 -27.87 -3.14 -22.17
CA PHE A 198 -27.80 -3.94 -20.96
C PHE A 198 -29.17 -4.37 -20.45
N LYS A 199 -30.18 -3.49 -20.49
CA LYS A 199 -31.55 -3.81 -20.07
C LYS A 199 -32.19 -4.84 -21.01
N LYS A 200 -31.91 -4.75 -22.31
CA LYS A 200 -32.48 -5.64 -23.33
C LYS A 200 -31.85 -7.04 -23.30
N ASP A 201 -30.52 -7.12 -23.41
CA ASP A 201 -29.82 -8.38 -23.68
C ASP A 201 -28.64 -8.64 -22.71
N LYS A 202 -28.49 -7.85 -21.64
CA LYS A 202 -27.33 -7.87 -20.73
C LYS A 202 -25.97 -7.66 -21.45
N LYS A 203 -25.99 -7.03 -22.63
CA LYS A 203 -24.78 -6.69 -23.39
C LYS A 203 -24.05 -5.52 -22.74
N LEU A 204 -22.76 -5.69 -22.45
CA LEU A 204 -21.90 -4.70 -21.81
C LEU A 204 -21.21 -3.77 -22.81
N ARG A 205 -21.98 -3.14 -23.70
CA ARG A 205 -21.41 -2.17 -24.65
C ARG A 205 -20.99 -0.89 -23.93
N PRO A 206 -19.88 -0.23 -24.31
CA PRO A 206 -19.51 1.08 -23.76
C PRO A 206 -20.63 2.11 -23.96
N GLN A 207 -20.87 2.94 -22.95
CA GLN A 207 -21.78 4.08 -23.07
C GLN A 207 -21.15 5.13 -24.01
N PRO A 208 -21.82 5.55 -25.10
CA PRO A 208 -21.32 6.61 -25.96
C PRO A 208 -21.11 7.92 -25.20
N GLY A 209 -20.09 8.67 -25.59
CA GLY A 209 -19.76 9.96 -24.99
C GLY A 209 -18.40 10.48 -25.49
N SER A 210 -17.89 11.50 -24.81
CA SER A 210 -16.55 12.02 -25.01
C SER A 210 -15.83 12.19 -23.68
N ASN A 211 -14.51 12.15 -23.73
CA ASN A 211 -13.67 12.49 -22.59
C ASN A 211 -13.84 13.98 -22.23
N LEU A 212 -13.64 14.32 -20.96
CA LEU A 212 -13.60 15.70 -20.47
C LEU A 212 -12.24 16.00 -19.86
N TRP A 213 -11.76 17.22 -20.04
CA TRP A 213 -10.47 17.69 -19.51
C TRP A 213 -10.69 18.88 -18.57
N ASN A 214 -11.19 18.59 -17.37
CA ASN A 214 -11.45 19.57 -16.32
C ASN A 214 -11.12 18.96 -14.94
N SER A 215 -11.33 19.74 -13.88
CA SER A 215 -11.03 19.35 -12.50
C SER A 215 -12.03 18.35 -11.89
N ASP A 216 -13.10 17.99 -12.60
CA ASP A 216 -14.16 17.11 -12.08
C ASP A 216 -14.15 15.72 -12.71
N HIS A 217 -13.29 15.50 -13.71
CA HIS A 217 -13.21 14.25 -14.46
C HIS A 217 -11.77 13.75 -14.55
N VAL A 218 -11.63 12.46 -14.77
CA VAL A 218 -10.34 11.85 -15.09
C VAL A 218 -9.80 12.44 -16.40
N LYS A 219 -8.59 13.01 -16.34
CA LYS A 219 -7.84 13.42 -17.53
C LYS A 219 -7.31 12.20 -18.27
N MET A 220 -8.05 11.78 -19.29
CA MET A 220 -7.77 10.56 -20.03
C MET A 220 -6.52 10.68 -20.94
N PRO A 221 -5.69 9.63 -21.06
CA PRO A 221 -4.51 9.60 -21.93
C PRO A 221 -4.80 9.93 -23.39
N ASN A 222 -5.96 9.52 -23.91
CA ASN A 222 -6.40 9.72 -25.29
C ASN A 222 -7.13 11.06 -25.54
N SER A 223 -7.12 11.98 -24.58
CA SER A 223 -7.68 13.32 -24.76
C SER A 223 -6.91 14.13 -25.80
N THR A 224 -7.61 14.91 -26.62
CA THR A 224 -7.01 15.89 -27.55
C THR A 224 -6.30 17.03 -26.83
N ARG A 225 -6.56 17.22 -25.52
CA ARG A 225 -5.85 18.18 -24.65
C ARG A 225 -4.58 17.62 -24.02
N ASN A 226 -4.30 16.32 -24.18
CA ASN A 226 -3.07 15.71 -23.68
C ASN A 226 -1.94 15.91 -24.71
N THR A 227 -1.22 17.01 -24.60
CA THR A 227 -0.18 17.41 -25.56
C THR A 227 1.23 17.35 -24.96
N PHE A 228 2.24 17.48 -25.82
CA PHE A 228 3.63 17.71 -25.45
C PHE A 228 4.33 18.55 -26.51
N ASN A 229 5.34 19.32 -26.09
CA ASN A 229 6.14 20.14 -26.99
C ASN A 229 7.30 19.32 -27.54
N LYS A 230 7.38 19.20 -28.87
CA LYS A 230 8.54 18.63 -29.54
C LYS A 230 9.42 19.78 -30.07
N GLN A 231 10.66 19.86 -29.59
CA GLN A 231 11.65 20.78 -30.15
C GLN A 231 12.03 20.33 -31.57
N GLY A 232 11.78 21.18 -32.56
CA GLY A 232 12.25 21.03 -33.95
C GLY A 232 13.21 22.15 -34.33
N MET A 233 13.79 22.08 -35.54
CA MET A 233 14.74 23.08 -36.05
C MET A 233 14.18 24.51 -36.12
N PHE A 234 12.85 24.66 -36.26
CA PHE A 234 12.18 25.96 -36.46
C PHE A 234 11.25 26.36 -35.30
N GLY A 235 11.35 25.69 -34.13
CA GLY A 235 10.53 26.00 -32.95
C GLY A 235 9.95 24.77 -32.25
N SER A 236 9.11 25.00 -31.23
CA SER A 236 8.38 23.93 -30.55
C SER A 236 7.04 23.68 -31.23
N ASP A 237 6.82 22.43 -31.67
CA ASP A 237 5.57 21.98 -32.28
C ASP A 237 4.77 21.17 -31.23
N GLU A 238 3.53 21.57 -30.97
CA GLU A 238 2.64 20.90 -30.03
C GLU A 238 2.06 19.65 -30.69
N LYS A 239 2.32 18.48 -30.09
CA LYS A 239 1.85 17.18 -30.58
C LYS A 239 0.95 16.49 -29.59
N LEU A 240 0.00 15.70 -30.09
CA LEU A 240 -0.83 14.83 -29.27
C LEU A 240 0.02 13.75 -28.62
N ARG A 241 0.00 13.68 -27.29
CA ARG A 241 0.72 12.65 -26.53
C ARG A 241 0.16 11.26 -26.82
N TRP A 242 -1.14 11.15 -27.08
CA TRP A 242 -1.76 9.87 -27.44
C TRP A 242 -1.20 9.28 -28.73
N ASP A 243 -0.86 10.09 -29.73
CA ASP A 243 -0.24 9.57 -30.97
C ASP A 243 1.17 9.02 -30.70
N LEU A 244 1.92 9.66 -29.81
CA LEU A 244 3.20 9.13 -29.32
C LEU A 244 3.00 7.83 -28.55
N ILE A 245 2.05 7.78 -27.61
CA ILE A 245 1.73 6.58 -26.82
C ILE A 245 1.35 5.42 -27.74
N LYS A 246 0.42 5.63 -28.69
CA LYS A 246 0.02 4.63 -29.69
C LYS A 246 1.23 4.09 -30.43
N LYS A 247 2.01 4.98 -31.05
CA LYS A 247 3.22 4.61 -31.82
C LYS A 247 4.21 3.79 -31.00
N LYS A 248 4.36 4.10 -29.71
CA LYS A 248 5.35 3.45 -28.82
C LYS A 248 4.84 2.12 -28.29
N LEU A 249 3.60 2.05 -27.83
CA LEU A 249 2.98 0.80 -27.38
C LEU A 249 2.83 -0.21 -28.50
N SER A 250 2.57 0.21 -29.74
CA SER A 250 2.53 -0.70 -30.89
C SER A 250 3.85 -1.43 -31.13
N LYS A 251 4.99 -0.93 -30.64
CA LYS A 251 6.28 -1.65 -30.71
C LYS A 251 6.33 -2.89 -29.83
N LEU A 252 5.46 -2.98 -28.82
CA LEU A 252 5.39 -4.13 -27.93
C LEU A 252 4.74 -5.36 -28.60
N SER A 253 4.25 -5.24 -29.84
CA SER A 253 3.74 -6.38 -30.62
C SER A 253 4.78 -7.49 -30.83
N ASN A 254 6.07 -7.13 -30.77
CA ASN A 254 7.23 -8.01 -30.97
C ASN A 254 8.19 -7.96 -29.76
N VAL A 255 7.67 -7.68 -28.56
CA VAL A 255 8.51 -7.58 -27.35
C VAL A 255 9.14 -8.93 -27.01
N THR A 256 10.45 -8.92 -26.76
CA THR A 256 11.23 -10.10 -26.33
C THR A 256 12.18 -9.80 -25.18
N LYS A 257 12.22 -8.54 -24.74
CA LYS A 257 13.13 -8.02 -23.73
C LYS A 257 12.40 -7.05 -22.82
N SER A 258 12.67 -7.12 -21.52
CA SER A 258 12.00 -6.27 -20.52
C SER A 258 12.44 -4.80 -20.62
N GLU A 259 13.66 -4.55 -21.11
CA GLU A 259 14.22 -3.23 -21.42
C GLU A 259 13.39 -2.49 -22.47
N THR A 260 12.80 -3.20 -23.43
CA THR A 260 11.90 -2.59 -24.41
C THR A 260 10.65 -2.01 -23.74
N ILE A 261 10.16 -2.63 -22.67
CA ILE A 261 9.00 -2.14 -21.89
C ILE A 261 9.38 -0.83 -21.19
N GLU A 262 10.54 -0.80 -20.52
CA GLU A 262 11.09 0.41 -19.90
C GLU A 262 11.27 1.54 -20.92
N GLU A 263 11.93 1.27 -22.04
CA GLU A 263 12.18 2.25 -23.10
C GLU A 263 10.88 2.85 -23.65
N VAL A 264 9.85 2.00 -23.86
CA VAL A 264 8.53 2.43 -24.30
C VAL A 264 7.92 3.37 -23.27
N ILE A 265 7.86 2.98 -21.99
CA ILE A 265 7.27 3.79 -20.91
C ILE A 265 8.00 5.12 -20.74
N LYS A 266 9.33 5.10 -20.72
CA LYS A 266 10.15 6.32 -20.57
C LYS A 266 10.02 7.26 -21.76
N SER A 267 9.71 6.76 -22.96
CA SER A 267 9.68 7.58 -24.18
C SER A 267 8.57 8.64 -24.22
N TYR A 268 7.47 8.46 -23.48
CA TYR A 268 6.42 9.47 -23.30
C TYR A 268 6.35 10.04 -21.87
N ASN A 269 7.27 9.61 -20.99
CA ASN A 269 7.48 10.10 -19.63
C ASN A 269 8.89 10.69 -19.46
N VAL A 270 9.34 11.49 -20.44
CA VAL A 270 10.73 11.98 -20.54
C VAL A 270 11.25 12.70 -19.29
N ASN A 271 10.38 13.43 -18.59
CA ASN A 271 10.74 14.15 -17.36
C ASN A 271 11.18 13.22 -16.22
N TYR A 272 10.77 11.95 -16.27
CA TYR A 272 11.04 10.96 -15.23
C TYR A 272 12.05 9.89 -15.68
N LYS A 273 12.66 10.03 -16.87
CA LYS A 273 13.54 9.01 -17.48
C LYS A 273 14.70 8.60 -16.55
N ASN A 274 15.25 9.56 -15.81
CA ASN A 274 16.38 9.35 -14.91
C ASN A 274 15.96 9.03 -13.47
N GLU A 275 14.69 9.28 -13.12
CA GLU A 275 14.16 9.07 -11.77
C GLU A 275 13.54 7.67 -11.62
N TRP A 276 12.80 7.21 -12.64
CA TRP A 276 12.09 5.94 -12.59
C TRP A 276 13.04 4.76 -12.85
N LYS A 277 13.07 3.86 -11.87
CA LYS A 277 13.80 2.59 -11.93
C LYS A 277 12.87 1.45 -12.34
N PHE A 278 13.44 0.43 -12.99
CA PHE A 278 12.72 -0.73 -13.53
C PHE A 278 13.35 -2.07 -13.08
N ASP A 279 14.27 -2.04 -12.12
CA ASP A 279 15.04 -3.20 -11.66
C ASP A 279 14.16 -4.34 -11.10
N ALA A 280 13.01 -4.04 -10.48
CA ALA A 280 12.07 -5.08 -10.05
C ALA A 280 11.38 -5.77 -11.23
N LEU A 281 11.02 -4.99 -12.26
CA LEU A 281 10.44 -5.53 -13.50
C LEU A 281 11.47 -6.40 -14.24
N HIS A 282 12.69 -5.91 -14.42
CA HIS A 282 13.75 -6.68 -15.10
C HIS A 282 14.03 -8.00 -14.37
N LYS A 283 14.18 -7.93 -13.04
CA LYS A 283 14.38 -9.14 -12.23
C LYS A 283 13.22 -10.13 -12.38
N TYR A 284 11.98 -9.64 -12.42
CA TYR A 284 10.82 -10.51 -12.62
C TYR A 284 10.89 -11.27 -13.94
N PHE A 285 11.21 -10.59 -15.05
CA PHE A 285 11.40 -11.24 -16.36
C PHE A 285 12.66 -12.10 -16.46
N GLU A 286 13.65 -11.87 -15.60
CA GLU A 286 14.85 -12.70 -15.53
C GLU A 286 14.55 -14.04 -14.85
N THR A 287 13.81 -14.01 -13.73
CA THR A 287 13.60 -15.16 -12.84
C THR A 287 12.33 -15.95 -13.11
N GLU A 288 11.30 -15.33 -13.69
CA GLU A 288 10.00 -15.97 -13.87
C GLU A 288 9.87 -16.62 -15.25
N GLU A 289 9.27 -17.81 -15.28
CA GLU A 289 9.10 -18.65 -16.47
C GLU A 289 7.63 -19.07 -16.66
N PRO A 290 7.18 -19.36 -17.90
CA PRO A 290 7.95 -19.24 -19.14
C PRO A 290 7.98 -17.79 -19.68
N LYS A 291 9.18 -17.30 -20.04
CA LYS A 291 9.36 -15.91 -20.53
C LYS A 291 8.49 -15.56 -21.74
N CYS A 292 8.28 -16.52 -22.65
CA CYS A 292 7.45 -16.32 -23.84
C CYS A 292 6.00 -15.96 -23.49
N GLU A 293 5.47 -16.52 -22.39
CA GLU A 293 4.13 -16.23 -21.91
C GLU A 293 4.07 -14.82 -21.29
N LEU A 294 5.05 -14.44 -20.48
CA LEU A 294 5.12 -13.08 -19.92
C LEU A 294 5.11 -12.02 -21.02
N PHE A 295 5.92 -12.20 -22.07
CA PHE A 295 5.92 -11.29 -23.22
C PHE A 295 4.61 -11.31 -24.00
N ARG A 296 3.94 -12.47 -24.13
CA ARG A 296 2.60 -12.56 -24.71
C ARG A 296 1.58 -11.75 -23.88
N VAL A 297 1.64 -11.82 -22.55
CA VAL A 297 0.79 -11.02 -21.67
C VAL A 297 1.06 -9.53 -21.83
N VAL A 298 2.33 -9.10 -21.91
CA VAL A 298 2.68 -7.68 -22.17
C VAL A 298 2.09 -7.21 -23.49
N LYS A 299 2.24 -8.00 -24.57
CA LYS A 299 1.66 -7.70 -25.87
C LYS A 299 0.15 -7.53 -25.79
N ALA A 300 -0.55 -8.50 -25.23
CA ALA A 300 -2.01 -8.47 -25.12
C ALA A 300 -2.49 -7.30 -24.24
N THR A 301 -1.75 -6.98 -23.19
CA THR A 301 -2.02 -5.82 -22.32
C THR A 301 -1.82 -4.51 -23.08
N ALA A 302 -0.80 -4.40 -23.92
CA ALA A 302 -0.58 -3.21 -24.76
C ALA A 302 -1.70 -3.03 -25.80
N GLU A 303 -2.12 -4.12 -26.44
CA GLU A 303 -3.27 -4.13 -27.36
C GLU A 303 -4.56 -3.70 -26.64
N LEU A 304 -4.79 -4.19 -25.42
CA LEU A 304 -5.92 -3.77 -24.60
C LEU A 304 -5.85 -2.28 -24.22
N ALA A 305 -4.67 -1.76 -23.85
CA ALA A 305 -4.48 -0.35 -23.53
C ALA A 305 -4.80 0.57 -24.72
N LEU A 306 -4.45 0.15 -25.94
CA LEU A 306 -4.69 0.92 -27.17
C LEU A 306 -6.17 1.03 -27.55
N LYS A 307 -7.03 0.12 -27.07
CA LYS A 307 -8.49 0.15 -27.24
C LYS A 307 -9.21 1.17 -26.34
N LEU A 308 -8.46 1.95 -25.53
CA LEU A 308 -9.03 2.91 -24.59
C LEU A 308 -10.10 3.86 -25.18
N PRO A 309 -9.91 4.46 -26.38
CA PRO A 309 -10.93 5.32 -26.96
C PRO A 309 -12.26 4.61 -27.25
N ASP A 310 -12.21 3.32 -27.56
CA ASP A 310 -13.37 2.52 -27.95
C ASP A 310 -14.07 1.94 -26.71
N ILE A 311 -13.30 1.51 -25.71
CA ILE A 311 -13.81 0.85 -24.49
C ILE A 311 -14.27 1.87 -23.43
N CYS A 312 -13.60 3.02 -23.32
CA CYS A 312 -13.88 4.07 -22.34
C CYS A 312 -14.15 5.45 -22.98
N PRO A 313 -15.14 5.60 -23.88
CA PRO A 313 -15.39 6.85 -24.59
C PRO A 313 -16.06 7.94 -23.72
N LYS A 314 -16.82 7.54 -22.69
CA LYS A 314 -17.51 8.46 -21.79
C LYS A 314 -16.60 8.92 -20.66
N ALA A 315 -16.64 10.22 -20.35
CA ALA A 315 -15.90 10.81 -19.24
C ALA A 315 -16.20 10.13 -17.89
N ILE A 316 -15.14 9.90 -17.12
CA ILE A 316 -15.18 9.30 -15.79
C ILE A 316 -15.14 10.42 -14.75
N PRO A 317 -16.19 10.65 -13.95
CA PRO A 317 -16.17 11.67 -12.92
C PRO A 317 -15.22 11.28 -11.79
N LEU A 318 -14.63 12.27 -11.14
CA LEU A 318 -13.87 12.09 -9.91
C LEU A 318 -14.84 12.02 -8.73
N LEU A 319 -14.67 11.00 -7.89
CA LEU A 319 -15.37 10.84 -6.62
C LEU A 319 -14.66 11.70 -5.57
N LYS A 320 -15.01 12.99 -5.51
CA LYS A 320 -14.38 13.98 -4.63
C LYS A 320 -14.83 13.88 -3.17
N GLN A 321 -14.03 14.42 -2.27
CA GLN A 321 -14.30 14.49 -0.84
C GLN A 321 -15.65 15.14 -0.53
N GLY A 322 -16.39 14.57 0.42
CA GLY A 322 -17.71 15.05 0.83
C GLY A 322 -18.86 14.70 -0.15
N MET A 323 -18.58 14.10 -1.30
CA MET A 323 -19.62 13.67 -2.25
C MET A 323 -20.15 12.27 -1.92
N SER A 324 -21.46 12.09 -2.10
CA SER A 324 -22.07 10.76 -2.20
C SER A 324 -22.43 10.48 -3.66
N HIS A 325 -21.64 9.64 -4.33
CA HIS A 325 -21.78 9.35 -5.76
C HIS A 325 -21.31 7.93 -6.09
N SER A 326 -22.03 7.27 -7.00
CA SER A 326 -21.74 5.94 -7.51
C SER A 326 -21.22 5.97 -8.94
N LEU A 327 -20.25 5.13 -9.24
CA LEU A 327 -19.70 4.91 -10.56
C LEU A 327 -19.73 3.42 -10.89
N THR A 328 -20.45 3.03 -11.94
CA THR A 328 -20.51 1.65 -12.43
C THR A 328 -19.82 1.52 -13.77
N LEU A 329 -18.82 0.63 -13.84
CA LEU A 329 -18.04 0.29 -15.04
C LEU A 329 -18.15 -1.20 -15.32
N SER A 330 -17.91 -1.60 -16.57
CA SER A 330 -17.64 -3.01 -16.86
C SER A 330 -16.25 -3.43 -16.39
N GLN A 331 -16.08 -4.71 -16.10
CA GLN A 331 -14.78 -5.28 -15.79
C GLN A 331 -13.80 -5.09 -16.96
N GLU A 332 -14.26 -5.14 -18.22
CA GLU A 332 -13.45 -4.84 -19.41
C GLU A 332 -12.95 -3.38 -19.44
N GLN A 333 -13.80 -2.41 -19.07
CA GLN A 333 -13.38 -1.01 -18.92
C GLN A 333 -12.30 -0.86 -17.85
N ILE A 334 -12.44 -1.56 -16.73
CA ILE A 334 -11.45 -1.57 -15.66
C ILE A 334 -10.13 -2.15 -16.16
N SER A 335 -10.15 -3.29 -16.83
CA SER A 335 -8.96 -3.92 -17.41
C SER A 335 -8.25 -2.99 -18.40
N CYS A 336 -8.99 -2.27 -19.25
CA CYS A 336 -8.41 -1.30 -20.18
C CYS A 336 -7.77 -0.09 -19.48
N LEU A 337 -8.40 0.42 -18.41
CA LEU A 337 -7.84 1.49 -17.58
C LEU A 337 -6.58 1.02 -16.84
N LEU A 338 -6.58 -0.19 -16.28
CA LEU A 338 -5.43 -0.76 -15.59
C LEU A 338 -4.28 -1.09 -16.54
N ALA A 339 -4.56 -1.51 -17.78
CA ALA A 339 -3.53 -1.66 -18.81
C ALA A 339 -2.85 -0.31 -19.11
N ASN A 340 -3.62 0.78 -19.19
CA ASN A 340 -3.08 2.13 -19.33
C ASN A 340 -2.28 2.59 -18.09
N ALA A 341 -2.68 2.17 -16.89
CA ALA A 341 -1.97 2.42 -15.64
C ALA A 341 -0.63 1.66 -15.56
N PHE A 342 -0.61 0.40 -16.01
CA PHE A 342 0.58 -0.44 -16.11
C PHE A 342 1.64 0.22 -17.00
N PHE A 343 1.23 0.74 -18.16
CA PHE A 343 2.13 1.49 -19.05
C PHE A 343 2.32 2.96 -18.66
N CYS A 344 1.89 3.39 -17.48
CA CYS A 344 2.11 4.73 -16.95
C CYS A 344 1.66 5.88 -17.90
N THR A 345 0.48 5.74 -18.51
CA THR A 345 -0.01 6.66 -19.55
C THR A 345 -0.85 7.83 -19.00
N PHE A 346 -1.34 7.73 -17.75
CA PHE A 346 -2.21 8.77 -17.18
C PHE A 346 -1.43 10.07 -16.93
N PRO A 347 -1.80 11.19 -17.57
CA PRO A 347 -1.11 12.47 -17.44
C PRO A 347 -1.43 13.13 -16.09
N HIS A 348 -0.57 14.03 -15.62
CA HIS A 348 -0.71 14.76 -14.35
C HIS A 348 -0.69 13.89 -13.07
N ARG A 349 -0.49 12.57 -13.17
CA ARG A 349 -0.52 11.61 -12.04
C ARG A 349 0.85 11.21 -11.48
N ASN A 350 1.91 11.88 -11.93
CA ASN A 350 3.30 11.50 -11.62
C ASN A 350 4.03 12.50 -10.73
N SER A 351 3.50 13.72 -10.57
CA SER A 351 4.13 14.75 -9.74
C SER A 351 3.84 14.48 -8.27
N THR A 352 4.90 14.43 -7.47
CA THR A 352 4.82 14.29 -6.01
C THR A 352 4.72 15.63 -5.28
N GLN A 353 4.71 16.76 -6.02
CA GLN A 353 4.66 18.10 -5.45
C GLN A 353 3.35 18.32 -4.69
N PRO A 354 3.37 18.94 -3.50
CA PRO A 354 2.16 19.17 -2.69
C PRO A 354 1.06 19.96 -3.40
N ARG A 355 1.44 20.87 -4.33
CA ARG A 355 0.53 21.71 -5.12
C ARG A 355 0.14 21.11 -6.48
N ALA A 356 0.53 19.86 -6.76
CA ALA A 356 0.09 19.19 -7.97
C ALA A 356 -1.44 18.99 -7.95
N GLU A 357 -2.07 19.08 -9.13
CA GLU A 357 -3.53 18.98 -9.28
C GLU A 357 -4.15 17.74 -8.63
N TYR A 358 -3.44 16.61 -8.66
CA TYR A 358 -3.89 15.33 -8.11
C TYR A 358 -3.14 14.94 -6.82
N SER A 359 -2.57 15.88 -6.07
CA SER A 359 -1.79 15.58 -4.85
C SER A 359 -2.62 14.92 -3.73
N ASN A 360 -3.95 15.09 -3.78
CA ASN A 360 -4.97 14.47 -2.93
C ASN A 360 -5.60 13.20 -3.54
N TYR A 361 -5.05 12.66 -4.62
CA TYR A 361 -5.43 11.35 -5.15
C TYR A 361 -4.29 10.33 -4.97
N PRO A 362 -4.59 9.03 -4.83
CA PRO A 362 -3.55 8.00 -4.81
C PRO A 362 -2.81 7.90 -6.16
N ASP A 363 -1.59 7.38 -6.14
CA ASP A 363 -0.83 7.06 -7.35
C ASP A 363 -1.61 6.03 -8.19
N ILE A 364 -1.73 6.21 -9.51
CA ILE A 364 -2.38 5.22 -10.39
C ILE A 364 -1.38 4.55 -11.35
N ASN A 365 -0.35 5.26 -11.80
CA ASN A 365 0.66 4.71 -12.71
C ASN A 365 1.61 3.74 -11.96
N PHE A 366 2.01 2.65 -12.61
CA PHE A 366 2.68 1.52 -11.94
C PHE A 366 4.20 1.70 -11.79
N ASN A 367 4.75 2.88 -12.10
CA ASN A 367 6.19 3.12 -12.11
C ASN A 367 6.90 2.75 -10.80
N ARG A 368 6.25 2.92 -9.64
CA ARG A 368 6.81 2.56 -8.32
C ARG A 368 6.86 1.05 -8.08
N LEU A 369 6.03 0.26 -8.76
CA LEU A 369 6.03 -1.20 -8.69
C LEU A 369 7.23 -1.78 -9.45
N PHE A 370 7.70 -1.08 -10.48
CA PHE A 370 8.78 -1.55 -11.36
C PHE A 370 10.18 -1.34 -10.79
N GLY A 371 10.38 -0.37 -9.90
CA GLY A 371 11.70 -0.08 -9.31
C GLY A 371 11.92 -0.74 -7.94
N GLU A 372 13.12 -0.62 -7.39
CA GLU A 372 13.48 -1.02 -6.00
C GLU A 372 13.06 -2.45 -5.67
N SER A 373 13.66 -3.41 -6.38
CA SER A 373 13.31 -4.82 -6.31
C SER A 373 13.33 -5.36 -4.88
N SER A 374 12.26 -6.03 -4.50
CA SER A 374 12.12 -6.75 -3.23
C SER A 374 11.31 -8.02 -3.44
N LYS A 375 11.38 -8.98 -2.51
CA LYS A 375 10.54 -10.19 -2.55
C LYS A 375 9.06 -9.84 -2.68
N ARG A 376 8.61 -8.81 -1.95
CA ARG A 376 7.25 -8.26 -2.02
C ARG A 376 6.89 -7.85 -3.46
N LYS A 377 7.73 -7.04 -4.13
CA LYS A 377 7.46 -6.58 -5.50
C LYS A 377 7.46 -7.73 -6.51
N GLN A 378 8.30 -8.75 -6.34
CA GLN A 378 8.27 -9.94 -7.20
C GLN A 378 6.93 -10.68 -7.11
N GLN A 379 6.40 -10.88 -5.90
CA GLN A 379 5.11 -11.55 -5.68
C GLN A 379 3.92 -10.69 -6.14
N LYS A 380 4.01 -9.36 -5.99
CA LYS A 380 3.03 -8.43 -6.56
C LYS A 380 2.98 -8.50 -8.09
N LEU A 381 4.15 -8.53 -8.74
CA LEU A 381 4.24 -8.65 -10.19
C LEU A 381 3.61 -9.96 -10.65
N LYS A 382 3.91 -11.11 -10.02
CA LYS A 382 3.22 -12.38 -10.30
C LYS A 382 1.69 -12.25 -10.28
N THR A 383 1.16 -11.65 -9.21
CA THR A 383 -0.28 -11.48 -9.02
C THR A 383 -0.90 -10.59 -10.10
N ILE A 384 -0.26 -9.46 -10.42
CA ILE A 384 -0.74 -8.50 -11.43
C ILE A 384 -0.62 -9.06 -12.86
N PHE A 385 0.47 -9.76 -13.17
CA PHE A 385 0.62 -10.41 -14.47
C PHE A 385 -0.41 -11.51 -14.67
N HIS A 386 -0.73 -12.26 -13.61
CA HIS A 386 -1.81 -13.24 -13.68
C HIS A 386 -3.16 -12.58 -14.00
N TYR A 387 -3.52 -11.47 -13.34
CA TYR A 387 -4.72 -10.71 -13.68
C TYR A 387 -4.77 -10.31 -15.17
N PHE A 388 -3.68 -9.71 -15.69
CA PHE A 388 -3.63 -9.31 -17.09
C PHE A 388 -3.71 -10.50 -18.04
N LYS A 389 -3.09 -11.63 -17.71
CA LYS A 389 -3.27 -12.88 -18.46
C LYS A 389 -4.75 -13.26 -18.51
N SER A 390 -5.40 -13.38 -17.37
CA SER A 390 -6.81 -13.80 -17.29
C SER A 390 -7.73 -12.91 -18.12
N VAL A 391 -7.64 -11.58 -17.98
CA VAL A 391 -8.58 -10.66 -18.65
C VAL A 391 -8.29 -10.44 -20.14
N THR A 392 -7.08 -10.79 -20.60
CA THR A 392 -6.73 -10.70 -22.02
C THR A 392 -6.97 -12.01 -22.77
N GLU A 393 -6.93 -13.15 -22.09
CA GLU A 393 -7.34 -14.45 -22.63
C GLU A 393 -8.87 -14.59 -22.65
N GLU A 394 -9.54 -14.21 -21.57
CA GLU A 394 -10.99 -14.26 -21.42
C GLU A 394 -11.55 -12.92 -20.91
N PRO A 395 -12.07 -12.06 -21.81
CA PRO A 395 -12.61 -10.76 -21.42
C PRO A 395 -13.76 -10.88 -20.40
N PRO A 396 -13.66 -10.22 -19.22
CA PRO A 396 -14.61 -10.41 -18.14
C PRO A 396 -15.98 -9.77 -18.44
N GLN A 397 -17.06 -10.51 -18.18
CA GLN A 397 -18.43 -10.17 -18.57
C GLN A 397 -19.29 -9.60 -17.44
N GLY A 398 -18.70 -8.85 -16.50
CA GLY A 398 -19.41 -8.29 -15.35
C GLY A 398 -19.28 -6.78 -15.20
N LEU A 399 -19.96 -6.28 -14.17
CA LEU A 399 -19.87 -4.90 -13.71
C LEU A 399 -19.21 -4.81 -12.34
N VAL A 400 -18.62 -3.65 -12.05
CA VAL A 400 -18.17 -3.26 -10.71
C VAL A 400 -18.71 -1.86 -10.41
N THR A 401 -19.19 -1.63 -9.20
CA THR A 401 -19.69 -0.33 -8.73
C THR A 401 -18.81 0.19 -7.61
N PHE A 402 -18.32 1.42 -7.76
CA PHE A 402 -17.58 2.18 -6.77
C PHE A 402 -18.49 3.30 -6.26
N GLU A 403 -18.86 3.23 -4.99
CA GLU A 403 -19.73 4.20 -4.32
C GLU A 403 -18.91 4.93 -3.26
N ARG A 404 -18.61 6.20 -3.49
CA ARG A 404 -18.16 7.06 -2.39
C ARG A 404 -19.38 7.42 -1.55
N ARG A 405 -19.30 7.14 -0.26
CA ARG A 405 -20.28 7.51 0.74
C ARG A 405 -19.73 8.67 1.55
N SER A 406 -20.58 9.62 1.87
CA SER A 406 -20.29 10.67 2.84
C SER A 406 -21.46 10.84 3.79
N LEU A 407 -21.19 10.95 5.09
CA LEU A 407 -22.23 11.27 6.07
C LEU A 407 -22.62 12.74 5.98
N ALA A 408 -23.92 13.02 5.98
CA ALA A 408 -24.44 14.38 5.94
C ALA A 408 -24.17 15.18 7.23
N GLY A 409 -23.83 14.51 8.34
CA GLY A 409 -23.56 15.14 9.62
C GLY A 409 -23.07 14.16 10.67
N ARG A 410 -22.81 14.67 11.88
CA ARG A 410 -22.39 13.87 13.03
C ARG A 410 -23.54 12.98 13.50
N CYS A 411 -23.22 11.74 13.85
CA CYS A 411 -24.20 10.88 14.49
C CYS A 411 -24.37 11.26 15.96
N ASP A 412 -25.62 11.27 16.43
CA ASP A 412 -25.90 11.25 17.86
C ASP A 412 -25.71 9.82 18.38
N TRP A 413 -24.57 9.60 19.04
CA TRP A 413 -24.20 8.33 19.65
C TRP A 413 -24.79 8.18 21.05
N LYS A 414 -24.89 9.29 21.79
CA LYS A 414 -25.28 9.31 23.20
C LYS A 414 -26.73 8.89 23.41
N HIS A 415 -27.62 9.29 22.49
CA HIS A 415 -29.04 8.94 22.52
C HIS A 415 -29.39 7.76 21.59
N CYS A 416 -28.41 6.92 21.23
CA CYS A 416 -28.66 5.77 20.38
C CYS A 416 -29.17 4.57 21.20
N ASP A 417 -30.46 4.25 21.03
CA ASP A 417 -31.14 3.16 21.76
C ASP A 417 -30.94 1.77 21.15
N SER A 418 -30.18 1.66 20.05
CA SER A 418 -29.84 0.38 19.44
C SER A 418 -29.16 -0.53 20.48
N LYS A 419 -29.68 -1.75 20.63
CA LYS A 419 -29.03 -2.80 21.41
C LYS A 419 -27.77 -3.27 20.69
N ILE A 420 -26.77 -3.74 21.43
CA ILE A 420 -25.59 -4.36 20.84
C ILE A 420 -26.03 -5.52 19.93
N SER A 421 -25.48 -5.60 18.71
CA SER A 421 -25.83 -6.64 17.73
C SER A 421 -25.13 -7.97 18.02
N LYS A 422 -25.49 -9.01 17.27
CA LYS A 422 -24.90 -10.35 17.45
C LYS A 422 -23.45 -10.37 16.98
N LEU A 423 -22.64 -11.22 17.62
CA LEU A 423 -21.22 -11.38 17.33
C LEU A 423 -20.90 -12.86 17.05
N HIS A 424 -20.19 -13.10 15.95
CA HIS A 424 -19.30 -14.25 15.81
C HIS A 424 -17.87 -13.74 15.91
N ILE A 425 -17.02 -14.36 16.72
CA ILE A 425 -15.62 -13.98 16.82
C ILE A 425 -14.72 -15.22 16.75
N THR A 426 -13.65 -15.15 15.95
CA THR A 426 -12.76 -16.28 15.69
C THR A 426 -11.30 -15.86 15.55
N SER A 427 -10.40 -16.74 15.98
CA SER A 427 -8.95 -16.62 15.79
C SER A 427 -8.47 -17.22 14.47
N LYS A 428 -9.30 -18.03 13.79
CA LYS A 428 -9.00 -18.61 12.48
C LYS A 428 -9.82 -17.96 11.37
N GLY A 429 -9.33 -18.08 10.14
CA GLY A 429 -10.01 -17.60 8.95
C GLY A 429 -9.66 -16.16 8.59
N THR A 430 -10.15 -15.73 7.44
CA THR A 430 -9.92 -14.37 6.91
C THR A 430 -11.21 -13.71 6.44
N ILE A 431 -11.18 -12.38 6.35
CA ILE A 431 -12.34 -11.57 5.93
C ILE A 431 -12.79 -11.97 4.51
N GLU A 432 -11.84 -12.17 3.59
CA GLU A 432 -12.12 -12.46 2.19
C GLU A 432 -12.60 -13.89 1.95
N LYS A 433 -12.08 -14.89 2.69
CA LYS A 433 -12.42 -16.31 2.50
C LYS A 433 -13.67 -16.68 3.30
N ASP A 434 -13.66 -16.45 4.61
CA ASP A 434 -14.71 -16.90 5.52
C ASP A 434 -15.88 -15.92 5.62
N GLY A 435 -15.62 -14.63 5.36
CA GLY A 435 -16.63 -13.58 5.24
C GLY A 435 -17.32 -13.52 3.87
N LYS A 436 -17.24 -14.57 3.04
CA LYS A 436 -17.87 -14.60 1.71
C LYS A 436 -19.38 -14.34 1.81
N GLY A 437 -19.86 -13.39 1.02
CA GLY A 437 -21.27 -12.96 1.01
C GLY A 437 -21.67 -12.01 2.15
N MET A 438 -20.70 -11.47 2.90
CA MET A 438 -20.90 -10.44 3.93
C MET A 438 -20.41 -9.07 3.45
N LEU A 439 -20.61 -8.01 4.25
CA LEU A 439 -19.95 -6.72 4.04
C LEU A 439 -18.52 -6.80 4.56
N GLN A 440 -17.54 -6.91 3.66
CA GLN A 440 -16.15 -7.17 3.99
C GLN A 440 -15.36 -5.87 4.18
N VAL A 441 -14.74 -5.69 5.34
CA VAL A 441 -13.99 -4.47 5.65
C VAL A 441 -12.58 -4.52 5.06
N ASP A 442 -12.23 -3.47 4.33
CA ASP A 442 -10.86 -3.14 3.94
C ASP A 442 -10.29 -2.13 4.94
N PHE A 443 -9.16 -2.49 5.57
CA PHE A 443 -8.48 -1.66 6.58
C PHE A 443 -7.65 -0.58 5.89
N ALA A 444 -8.37 0.33 5.25
CA ALA A 444 -7.84 1.18 4.22
C ALA A 444 -6.86 2.25 4.74
N CYS A 445 -6.00 2.72 3.84
CA CYS A 445 -5.42 4.05 3.92
C CYS A 445 -6.44 5.08 3.40
N ALA A 446 -6.41 6.30 3.94
CA ALA A 446 -7.25 7.39 3.41
C ALA A 446 -6.99 7.63 1.90
N MET A 447 -5.77 7.35 1.44
CA MET A 447 -5.47 7.18 0.02
C MET A 447 -5.68 5.71 -0.35
N VAL A 448 -6.90 5.37 -0.80
CA VAL A 448 -7.36 3.99 -1.01
C VAL A 448 -6.37 3.13 -1.81
N GLY A 449 -6.24 1.87 -1.42
CA GLY A 449 -5.25 0.91 -1.93
C GLY A 449 -3.84 1.14 -1.39
N GLY A 450 -3.66 2.07 -0.45
CA GLY A 450 -2.41 2.30 0.27
C GLY A 450 -1.16 2.28 -0.62
N GLY A 451 -0.23 1.39 -0.26
CA GLY A 451 1.03 1.15 -0.95
C GLY A 451 0.99 0.02 -1.99
N VAL A 452 -0.17 -0.31 -2.58
CA VAL A 452 -0.31 -1.46 -3.50
C VAL A 452 0.66 -1.38 -4.68
N LEU A 453 0.86 -0.19 -5.24
CA LEU A 453 1.82 0.08 -6.32
C LEU A 453 3.24 0.40 -5.82
N GLY A 454 3.50 0.31 -4.52
CA GLY A 454 4.79 0.58 -3.87
C GLY A 454 5.26 -0.60 -2.99
N SER A 455 5.73 -0.33 -1.78
CA SER A 455 6.27 -1.33 -0.84
C SER A 455 5.23 -1.99 0.09
N GLY A 456 4.04 -1.39 0.27
CA GLY A 456 3.01 -1.90 1.18
C GLY A 456 2.47 -3.27 0.77
N LEU A 457 2.33 -4.22 1.70
CA LEU A 457 1.82 -5.57 1.40
C LEU A 457 1.08 -6.15 2.62
N VAL A 458 0.25 -5.33 3.24
CA VAL A 458 -0.59 -5.73 4.38
C VAL A 458 -2.02 -5.98 3.91
N GLN A 459 -3.02 -5.98 4.81
CA GLN A 459 -4.39 -6.39 4.49
C GLN A 459 -5.00 -5.66 3.27
N GLU A 460 -4.90 -4.32 3.21
CA GLU A 460 -5.44 -3.53 2.08
C GLU A 460 -4.75 -3.90 0.76
N GLU A 461 -3.42 -3.89 0.71
CA GLU A 461 -2.71 -4.17 -0.54
C GLU A 461 -2.88 -5.61 -1.02
N ILE A 462 -2.90 -6.59 -0.11
CA ILE A 462 -3.20 -7.99 -0.44
C ILE A 462 -4.60 -8.10 -1.06
N ARG A 463 -5.57 -7.37 -0.50
CA ARG A 463 -6.92 -7.37 -1.07
C ARG A 463 -6.95 -6.75 -2.46
N PHE A 464 -6.26 -5.64 -2.67
CA PHE A 464 -6.13 -4.98 -3.97
C PHE A 464 -5.33 -5.80 -4.99
N LEU A 465 -4.47 -6.73 -4.56
CA LEU A 465 -3.76 -7.64 -5.47
C LEU A 465 -4.65 -8.80 -5.91
N THR A 466 -5.25 -9.51 -4.94
CA THR A 466 -6.14 -10.66 -5.22
C THR A 466 -7.40 -10.23 -6.00
N HIS A 467 -7.89 -9.03 -5.76
CA HIS A 467 -9.00 -8.41 -6.50
C HIS A 467 -8.48 -7.19 -7.28
N THR A 468 -7.64 -7.43 -8.28
CA THR A 468 -6.85 -6.39 -8.99
C THR A 468 -7.69 -5.22 -9.53
N GLU A 469 -8.96 -5.45 -9.83
CA GLU A 469 -9.93 -4.44 -10.26
C GLU A 469 -10.10 -3.30 -9.23
N LEU A 470 -9.82 -3.54 -7.95
CA LEU A 470 -9.86 -2.51 -6.90
C LEU A 470 -8.87 -1.37 -7.14
N ILE A 471 -7.73 -1.65 -7.80
CA ILE A 471 -6.68 -0.66 -8.07
C ILE A 471 -7.23 0.52 -8.89
N VAL A 472 -8.22 0.30 -9.75
CA VAL A 472 -8.79 1.37 -10.59
C VAL A 472 -9.48 2.45 -9.75
N SER A 473 -9.91 2.15 -8.52
CA SER A 473 -10.48 3.16 -7.61
C SER A 473 -9.52 4.34 -7.36
N ARG A 474 -8.21 4.08 -7.41
CA ARG A 474 -7.13 5.08 -7.26
C ARG A 474 -7.12 6.12 -8.39
N LEU A 475 -7.71 5.78 -9.54
CA LEU A 475 -7.80 6.69 -10.68
C LEU A 475 -8.74 7.85 -10.40
N PHE A 476 -9.86 7.61 -9.73
CA PHE A 476 -10.96 8.56 -9.60
C PHE A 476 -11.40 8.85 -8.16
N THR A 477 -10.86 8.17 -7.15
CA THR A 477 -11.25 8.41 -5.74
C THR A 477 -10.26 9.35 -5.08
N GLU A 478 -10.74 10.54 -4.69
CA GLU A 478 -9.96 11.47 -3.86
C GLU A 478 -9.70 10.85 -2.48
N LYS A 479 -8.67 11.31 -1.76
CA LYS A 479 -8.43 10.96 -0.37
C LYS A 479 -9.74 10.96 0.44
N LEU A 480 -10.00 9.90 1.20
CA LEU A 480 -11.16 9.80 2.07
C LEU A 480 -11.08 10.86 3.17
N GLY A 481 -12.16 11.65 3.33
CA GLY A 481 -12.34 12.53 4.47
C GLY A 481 -12.81 11.76 5.70
N ASP A 482 -12.82 12.38 6.89
CA ASP A 482 -13.23 11.71 8.14
C ASP A 482 -14.67 11.17 8.12
N TRP A 483 -15.51 11.72 7.25
CA TRP A 483 -16.93 11.36 7.09
C TRP A 483 -17.20 10.49 5.87
N ASP A 484 -16.14 10.08 5.15
CA ASP A 484 -16.27 9.38 3.88
C ASP A 484 -15.91 7.89 4.01
N ALA A 485 -16.49 7.06 3.16
CA ALA A 485 -16.08 5.66 2.95
C ALA A 485 -16.18 5.32 1.46
N LEU A 486 -15.49 4.28 1.00
CA LEU A 486 -15.64 3.79 -0.37
C LEU A 486 -16.18 2.36 -0.35
N CYS A 487 -17.40 2.17 -0.83
CA CYS A 487 -18.01 0.85 -0.99
C CYS A 487 -17.80 0.37 -2.42
N ILE A 488 -17.31 -0.86 -2.58
CA ILE A 488 -17.01 -1.45 -3.88
C ILE A 488 -17.78 -2.78 -3.99
N THR A 489 -18.64 -2.90 -5.00
CA THR A 489 -19.48 -4.08 -5.22
C THR A 489 -19.19 -4.68 -6.58
N GLY A 490 -18.98 -5.98 -6.64
CA GLY A 490 -18.68 -6.70 -7.88
C GLY A 490 -17.25 -7.05 -8.23
N PRO A 491 -16.19 -6.70 -7.47
CA PRO A 491 -14.83 -7.05 -7.87
C PRO A 491 -14.67 -8.57 -7.84
N GLN A 492 -13.98 -9.10 -8.85
CA GLN A 492 -13.65 -10.52 -8.95
C GLN A 492 -12.31 -10.84 -8.27
N CYS A 493 -12.22 -12.00 -7.63
CA CYS A 493 -10.96 -12.56 -7.16
C CYS A 493 -10.24 -13.28 -8.31
N TYR A 494 -8.95 -12.99 -8.53
CA TYR A 494 -8.14 -13.58 -9.60
C TYR A 494 -7.03 -14.48 -9.09
N SER A 495 -6.59 -14.34 -7.83
CA SER A 495 -5.42 -15.07 -7.32
C SER A 495 -5.63 -15.59 -5.92
N GLU A 496 -5.09 -16.78 -5.67
CA GLU A 496 -4.85 -17.32 -4.34
C GLU A 496 -3.50 -16.83 -3.80
N TYR A 497 -3.42 -16.72 -2.48
CA TYR A 497 -2.21 -16.31 -1.79
C TYR A 497 -2.07 -17.03 -0.45
N SER A 498 -0.84 -17.02 0.05
CA SER A 498 -0.48 -17.38 1.42
C SER A 498 0.40 -16.31 2.04
N GLY A 499 0.57 -16.37 3.36
CA GLY A 499 1.42 -15.44 4.10
C GLY A 499 0.89 -14.00 4.17
N TYR A 500 1.70 -13.11 4.73
CA TYR A 500 1.36 -11.73 5.00
C TYR A 500 2.62 -10.86 5.01
N SER A 501 2.55 -9.64 4.47
CA SER A 501 3.69 -8.74 4.39
C SER A 501 4.91 -9.39 3.72
N ASP A 502 6.03 -9.57 4.44
CA ASP A 502 7.25 -10.21 3.92
C ASP A 502 7.09 -11.68 3.52
N THR A 503 6.12 -12.39 4.09
CA THR A 503 5.87 -13.81 3.78
C THR A 503 4.80 -14.00 2.72
N TYR A 504 4.20 -12.92 2.20
CA TYR A 504 3.22 -13.01 1.12
C TYR A 504 3.79 -13.78 -0.06
N SER A 505 3.02 -14.76 -0.52
CA SER A 505 3.34 -15.60 -1.67
C SER A 505 2.09 -15.75 -2.53
N TRP A 506 2.24 -15.52 -3.83
CA TRP A 506 1.21 -15.87 -4.81
C TRP A 506 1.19 -17.38 -4.98
N GLU A 507 0.05 -18.01 -4.71
CA GLU A 507 -0.08 -19.48 -4.69
C GLU A 507 -0.67 -20.04 -5.98
N GLY A 508 -1.34 -19.21 -6.78
CA GLY A 508 -1.94 -19.68 -8.03
C GLY A 508 -3.12 -18.86 -8.51
N PRO A 509 -3.68 -19.26 -9.67
CA PRO A 509 -4.94 -18.72 -10.17
C PRO A 509 -6.10 -19.02 -9.23
N HIS A 510 -7.08 -18.11 -9.16
CA HIS A 510 -8.35 -18.35 -8.48
C HIS A 510 -9.52 -18.33 -9.48
N THR A 511 -10.33 -19.38 -9.47
CA THR A 511 -11.60 -19.42 -10.21
C THR A 511 -12.73 -18.90 -9.33
N ASP A 512 -13.12 -17.64 -9.53
CA ASP A 512 -14.17 -17.02 -8.73
C ASP A 512 -15.57 -17.54 -9.10
N THR A 513 -16.08 -18.43 -8.24
CA THR A 513 -17.42 -19.02 -8.34
C THR A 513 -18.51 -18.17 -7.69
N THR A 514 -18.19 -16.98 -7.16
CA THR A 514 -19.17 -16.11 -6.50
C THR A 514 -20.27 -15.72 -7.48
N GLU A 515 -21.52 -15.93 -7.10
CA GLU A 515 -22.66 -15.62 -7.97
C GLU A 515 -22.71 -14.12 -8.33
N ARG A 516 -23.45 -13.80 -9.40
CA ARG A 516 -23.66 -12.42 -9.82
C ARG A 516 -25.07 -11.94 -9.45
N ASP A 517 -25.17 -10.67 -9.09
CA ASP A 517 -26.45 -9.99 -8.90
C ASP A 517 -27.11 -9.62 -10.24
N ARG A 518 -28.28 -8.98 -10.20
CA ARG A 518 -29.02 -8.59 -11.41
C ARG A 518 -28.33 -7.51 -12.26
N TRP A 519 -27.33 -6.84 -11.70
CA TRP A 519 -26.44 -5.90 -12.40
C TRP A 519 -25.19 -6.60 -12.95
N MET A 520 -25.11 -7.93 -12.91
CA MET A 520 -23.94 -8.71 -13.33
C MET A 520 -22.68 -8.45 -12.49
N ARG A 521 -22.83 -7.95 -11.26
CA ARG A 521 -21.74 -7.75 -10.30
C ARG A 521 -21.56 -9.02 -9.47
N ARG A 522 -20.33 -9.47 -9.22
CA ARG A 522 -20.10 -10.52 -8.21
C ARG A 522 -20.72 -10.09 -6.87
N CYS A 523 -21.33 -11.03 -6.14
CA CYS A 523 -21.89 -10.80 -4.80
C CYS A 523 -20.80 -10.65 -3.72
N THR A 524 -19.78 -9.86 -4.04
CA THR A 524 -18.66 -9.46 -3.19
C THR A 524 -18.81 -7.96 -2.94
N LYS A 525 -18.93 -7.58 -1.67
CA LYS A 525 -19.12 -6.19 -1.24
C LYS A 525 -18.03 -5.83 -0.23
N ILE A 526 -17.15 -4.91 -0.63
CA ILE A 526 -16.00 -4.47 0.14
C ILE A 526 -16.23 -3.02 0.57
N ILE A 527 -15.88 -2.68 1.81
CA ILE A 527 -15.96 -1.31 2.33
C ILE A 527 -14.60 -0.86 2.84
N ALA A 528 -14.02 0.13 2.17
CA ALA A 528 -12.78 0.78 2.57
C ALA A 528 -13.07 1.91 3.57
N ILE A 529 -12.57 1.73 4.78
CA ILE A 529 -12.61 2.72 5.87
C ILE A 529 -11.22 2.89 6.47
N ASP A 530 -10.72 4.13 6.52
CA ASP A 530 -9.41 4.42 7.06
C ASP A 530 -9.45 4.74 8.55
N ALA A 531 -8.62 4.09 9.37
CA ALA A 531 -8.46 4.39 10.79
C ALA A 531 -7.49 5.56 11.01
N ILE A 532 -7.55 6.21 12.17
CA ILE A 532 -6.53 7.18 12.56
C ILE A 532 -5.22 6.44 12.85
N LYS A 533 -4.10 6.95 12.30
CA LYS A 533 -2.77 6.52 12.70
C LYS A 533 -2.32 7.29 13.95
N PHE A 534 -2.26 6.61 15.10
CA PHE A 534 -1.85 7.22 16.35
C PHE A 534 -0.33 7.16 16.55
N LYS A 535 0.32 8.32 16.71
CA LYS A 535 1.73 8.38 17.15
C LYS A 535 1.85 8.14 18.66
N ASN A 536 0.86 8.61 19.41
CA ASN A 536 0.73 8.40 20.85
C ASN A 536 -0.56 7.65 21.12
N GLU A 537 -0.46 6.44 21.67
CA GLU A 537 -1.58 5.56 21.97
C GLU A 537 -2.61 6.20 22.89
N GLN A 538 -2.23 7.12 23.77
CA GLN A 538 -3.21 7.75 24.66
C GLN A 538 -4.21 8.65 23.93
N GLN A 539 -3.85 9.17 22.75
CA GLN A 539 -4.72 10.05 21.96
C GLN A 539 -6.00 9.33 21.50
N GLN A 540 -5.97 8.02 21.32
CA GLN A 540 -7.14 7.27 20.87
C GLN A 540 -8.28 7.27 21.90
N PHE A 541 -7.97 7.52 23.17
CA PHE A 541 -8.92 7.66 24.27
C PHE A 541 -9.36 9.12 24.48
N GLU A 542 -9.25 9.97 23.45
CA GLU A 542 -9.89 11.27 23.41
C GLU A 542 -11.22 11.13 22.66
N MET A 543 -12.32 11.65 23.22
CA MET A 543 -13.65 11.47 22.63
C MET A 543 -13.75 11.98 21.19
N ARG A 544 -13.01 13.02 20.81
CA ARG A 544 -12.94 13.47 19.40
C ARG A 544 -12.45 12.37 18.44
N ASN A 545 -11.52 11.54 18.88
CA ASN A 545 -10.96 10.45 18.10
C ASN A 545 -11.88 9.23 18.15
N VAL A 546 -12.48 8.92 19.31
CA VAL A 546 -13.53 7.89 19.43
C VAL A 546 -14.70 8.20 18.49
N ASP A 547 -15.20 9.44 18.51
CA ASP A 547 -16.28 9.92 17.63
C ASP A 547 -15.89 9.80 16.16
N ARG A 548 -14.67 10.20 15.80
CA ARG A 548 -14.19 10.10 14.42
C ARG A 548 -14.23 8.65 13.94
N GLU A 549 -13.70 7.71 14.72
CA GLU A 549 -13.66 6.30 14.36
C GLU A 549 -15.05 5.65 14.34
N LEU A 550 -15.94 6.03 15.27
CA LEU A 550 -17.35 5.63 15.28
C LEU A 550 -18.08 6.08 14.01
N ASN A 551 -17.95 7.37 13.66
CA ASN A 551 -18.59 7.94 12.47
C ASN A 551 -18.02 7.35 11.18
N LYS A 552 -16.71 7.11 11.12
CA LYS A 552 -16.05 6.43 9.99
C LYS A 552 -16.59 5.02 9.77
N ALA A 553 -16.61 4.20 10.83
CA ALA A 553 -17.14 2.84 10.76
C ALA A 553 -18.63 2.85 10.38
N TYR A 554 -19.42 3.75 10.98
CA TYR A 554 -20.84 3.89 10.65
C TYR A 554 -21.08 4.31 9.21
N CYS A 555 -20.32 5.27 8.67
CA CYS A 555 -20.40 5.64 7.26
C CYS A 555 -20.21 4.44 6.33
N GLY A 556 -19.33 3.51 6.72
CA GLY A 556 -19.10 2.28 5.99
C GLY A 556 -20.26 1.28 6.11
N PHE A 557 -20.80 1.13 7.33
CA PHE A 557 -21.78 0.09 7.66
C PHE A 557 -23.23 0.51 7.40
N GLU A 558 -23.52 1.80 7.32
CA GLU A 558 -24.87 2.33 7.10
C GLU A 558 -25.50 1.70 5.84
N PRO A 559 -26.69 1.09 5.97
CA PRO A 559 -27.43 0.58 4.82
C PRO A 559 -27.93 1.74 3.94
N ARG A 560 -27.84 1.55 2.61
CA ARG A 560 -28.31 2.52 1.60
C ARG A 560 -29.66 2.16 0.98
N VAL A 561 -30.11 0.94 1.21
CA VAL A 561 -31.37 0.41 0.70
C VAL A 561 -32.13 -0.13 1.91
N GLN A 562 -33.42 0.17 2.01
CA GLN A 562 -34.25 -0.39 3.07
C GLN A 562 -34.39 -1.90 2.86
N ALA A 563 -34.02 -2.69 3.86
CA ALA A 563 -34.22 -4.14 3.85
C ALA A 563 -34.76 -4.61 5.20
N GLN A 564 -35.41 -5.78 5.20
CA GLN A 564 -35.87 -6.42 6.44
C GLN A 564 -34.70 -6.83 7.34
N CYS A 565 -33.56 -7.18 6.74
CA CYS A 565 -32.31 -7.44 7.43
C CYS A 565 -31.10 -7.11 6.54
N TYR A 566 -29.96 -6.86 7.17
CA TYR A 566 -28.73 -6.47 6.49
C TYR A 566 -27.63 -7.52 6.67
N LEU A 567 -26.75 -7.62 5.67
CA LEU A 567 -25.59 -8.51 5.73
C LEU A 567 -24.71 -8.19 6.95
N PRO A 568 -24.18 -9.21 7.65
CA PRO A 568 -23.20 -8.99 8.70
C PRO A 568 -21.96 -8.26 8.18
N VAL A 569 -21.24 -7.59 9.08
CA VAL A 569 -19.94 -6.99 8.81
C VAL A 569 -18.85 -8.01 9.10
N ALA A 570 -18.09 -8.43 8.09
CA ALA A 570 -16.88 -9.23 8.25
C ALA A 570 -15.67 -8.31 8.42
N THR A 571 -15.08 -8.29 9.62
CA THR A 571 -14.02 -7.35 10.01
C THR A 571 -13.03 -7.97 10.99
N GLY A 572 -12.14 -7.17 11.57
CA GLY A 572 -11.17 -7.60 12.56
C GLY A 572 -10.47 -6.41 13.20
N ASN A 573 -9.15 -6.54 13.42
CA ASN A 573 -8.29 -5.58 14.12
C ASN A 573 -8.01 -4.29 13.30
N TRP A 574 -9.06 -3.60 12.88
CA TRP A 574 -9.02 -2.37 12.08
C TRP A 574 -8.17 -1.28 12.75
N GLY A 575 -7.11 -0.84 12.07
CA GLY A 575 -6.21 0.21 12.55
C GLY A 575 -5.27 -0.18 13.69
N CYS A 576 -5.19 -1.46 14.07
CA CYS A 576 -4.45 -1.87 15.28
C CYS A 576 -2.97 -2.24 15.03
N GLY A 577 -2.60 -2.55 13.78
CA GLY A 577 -1.22 -2.88 13.41
C GLY A 577 -0.35 -1.64 13.18
N ALA A 578 -0.08 -1.32 11.91
CA ALA A 578 0.75 -0.18 11.51
C ALA A 578 0.22 1.19 11.99
N PHE A 579 -1.04 1.27 12.42
CA PHE A 579 -1.74 2.49 12.83
C PHE A 579 -1.86 2.66 14.35
N ASN A 580 -1.38 1.67 15.12
CA ASN A 580 -1.23 1.75 16.57
C ASN A 580 -2.54 1.95 17.37
N GLY A 581 -3.67 1.48 16.84
CA GLY A 581 -4.92 1.41 17.58
C GLY A 581 -4.97 0.24 18.58
N ASP A 582 -5.70 0.45 19.67
CA ASP A 582 -6.02 -0.56 20.67
C ASP A 582 -7.16 -1.46 20.17
N SER A 583 -6.91 -2.76 20.09
CA SER A 583 -7.85 -3.73 19.54
C SER A 583 -9.15 -3.83 20.35
N LYS A 584 -9.11 -3.65 21.68
CA LYS A 584 -10.29 -3.73 22.54
C LYS A 584 -11.22 -2.53 22.30
N LEU A 585 -10.66 -1.33 22.25
CA LEU A 585 -11.40 -0.11 21.92
C LEU A 585 -11.96 -0.17 20.49
N LYS A 586 -11.14 -0.58 19.51
CA LYS A 586 -11.57 -0.69 18.11
C LYS A 586 -12.66 -1.75 17.92
N ALA A 587 -12.65 -2.84 18.67
CA ALA A 587 -13.73 -3.81 18.66
C ALA A 587 -15.05 -3.21 19.18
N LEU A 588 -15.02 -2.48 20.30
CA LEU A 588 -16.21 -1.77 20.82
C LEU A 588 -16.75 -0.73 19.83
N ILE A 589 -15.88 0.07 19.22
CA ILE A 589 -16.26 1.06 18.20
C ILE A 589 -16.99 0.40 17.03
N GLN A 590 -16.43 -0.70 16.50
CA GLN A 590 -17.04 -1.43 15.39
C GLN A 590 -18.37 -2.08 15.78
N MET A 591 -18.47 -2.66 16.98
CA MET A 591 -19.73 -3.20 17.51
C MET A 591 -20.80 -2.12 17.62
N MET A 592 -20.47 -0.94 18.16
CA MET A 592 -21.40 0.19 18.29
C MET A 592 -21.88 0.68 16.92
N ALA A 593 -20.96 0.87 15.97
CA ALA A 593 -21.28 1.30 14.61
C ALA A 593 -22.16 0.28 13.87
N ALA A 594 -21.83 -1.02 13.96
CA ALA A 594 -22.62 -2.09 13.37
C ALA A 594 -24.03 -2.18 13.98
N SER A 595 -24.12 -2.05 15.31
CA SER A 595 -25.40 -2.03 16.05
C SER A 595 -26.29 -0.87 15.61
N LYS A 596 -25.75 0.35 15.51
CA LYS A 596 -26.48 1.52 14.98
C LYS A 596 -26.91 1.30 13.52
N ALA A 597 -26.10 0.61 12.73
CA ALA A 597 -26.41 0.26 11.34
C ALA A 597 -27.32 -0.98 11.20
N SER A 598 -27.79 -1.57 12.30
CA SER A 598 -28.60 -2.80 12.31
C SER A 598 -27.93 -3.98 11.59
N ARG A 599 -26.62 -4.12 11.77
CA ARG A 599 -25.80 -5.22 11.24
C ARG A 599 -25.19 -6.04 12.38
N ASP A 600 -25.21 -7.35 12.21
CA ASP A 600 -24.43 -8.26 13.04
C ASP A 600 -22.94 -8.20 12.64
N ILE A 601 -22.05 -8.70 13.49
CA ILE A 601 -20.60 -8.61 13.26
C ILE A 601 -19.94 -10.00 13.30
N VAL A 602 -19.04 -10.22 12.35
CA VAL A 602 -18.13 -11.37 12.26
C VAL A 602 -16.71 -10.83 12.39
N TYR A 603 -16.05 -11.14 13.51
CA TYR A 603 -14.77 -10.55 13.88
C TYR A 603 -13.63 -11.58 13.84
N PHE A 604 -12.63 -11.32 13.01
CA PHE A 604 -11.43 -12.14 12.88
C PHE A 604 -10.27 -11.51 13.68
N THR A 605 -9.72 -12.25 14.65
CA THR A 605 -8.61 -11.76 15.50
C THR A 605 -7.22 -12.15 14.96
N PHE A 606 -7.18 -12.90 13.86
CA PHE A 606 -5.96 -13.31 13.15
C PHE A 606 -4.94 -14.00 14.08
N GLY A 607 -5.30 -15.19 14.57
CA GLY A 607 -4.46 -16.03 15.42
C GLY A 607 -4.52 -15.72 16.92
N ASN A 608 -4.98 -14.52 17.30
CA ASN A 608 -4.98 -14.08 18.70
C ASN A 608 -6.18 -14.66 19.48
N LYS A 609 -5.98 -15.79 20.15
CA LYS A 609 -7.01 -16.51 20.93
C LYS A 609 -7.38 -15.79 22.23
N GLU A 610 -6.43 -15.12 22.87
CA GLU A 610 -6.68 -14.33 24.07
C GLU A 610 -7.66 -13.19 23.77
N LEU A 611 -7.44 -12.49 22.65
CA LEU A 611 -8.32 -11.40 22.20
C LEU A 611 -9.72 -11.89 21.85
N VAL A 612 -9.86 -13.12 21.30
CA VAL A 612 -11.18 -13.76 21.11
C VAL A 612 -11.91 -13.82 22.45
N GLN A 613 -11.25 -14.34 23.48
CA GLN A 613 -11.85 -14.51 24.80
C GLN A 613 -12.18 -13.17 25.45
N GLU A 614 -11.28 -12.18 25.39
CA GLU A 614 -11.48 -10.86 25.97
C GLU A 614 -12.67 -10.13 25.31
N ILE A 615 -12.72 -10.06 23.98
CA ILE A 615 -13.80 -9.39 23.25
C ILE A 615 -15.12 -10.15 23.46
N TRP A 616 -15.11 -11.49 23.42
CA TRP A 616 -16.30 -12.29 23.68
C TRP A 616 -16.88 -12.06 25.08
N ASN A 617 -16.03 -12.07 26.12
CA ASN A 617 -16.47 -11.84 27.49
C ASN A 617 -17.15 -10.47 27.63
N MET A 618 -16.55 -9.43 27.04
CA MET A 618 -17.11 -8.09 27.04
C MET A 618 -18.44 -8.03 26.27
N HIS A 619 -18.50 -8.59 25.05
CA HIS A 619 -19.74 -8.63 24.27
C HIS A 619 -20.87 -9.35 25.01
N ASN A 620 -20.60 -10.55 25.57
CA ASN A 620 -21.57 -11.33 26.33
C ASN A 620 -22.07 -10.57 27.57
N PHE A 621 -21.17 -9.85 28.25
CA PHE A 621 -21.55 -8.97 29.36
C PHE A 621 -22.49 -7.85 28.91
N LEU A 622 -22.14 -7.12 27.85
CA LEU A 622 -22.95 -6.03 27.30
C LEU A 622 -24.35 -6.52 26.88
N GLN A 623 -24.44 -7.70 26.24
CA GLN A 623 -25.69 -8.36 25.87
C GLN A 623 -26.55 -8.69 27.10
N LYS A 624 -25.98 -9.41 28.08
CA LYS A 624 -26.68 -9.84 29.31
C LYS A 624 -27.19 -8.68 30.15
N GLN A 625 -26.45 -7.57 30.16
CA GLN A 625 -26.84 -6.37 30.90
C GLN A 625 -27.66 -5.39 30.04
N HIS A 626 -28.09 -5.80 28.86
CA HIS A 626 -28.92 -5.03 27.93
C HIS A 626 -28.38 -3.62 27.66
N PHE A 627 -27.06 -3.50 27.41
CA PHE A 627 -26.47 -2.22 27.01
C PHE A 627 -27.05 -1.76 25.66
N THR A 628 -27.42 -0.48 25.60
CA THR A 628 -27.59 0.25 24.35
C THR A 628 -26.27 0.87 23.91
N VAL A 629 -26.17 1.22 22.62
CA VAL A 629 -25.03 1.97 22.08
C VAL A 629 -24.82 3.27 22.87
N GLY A 630 -25.89 4.02 23.18
CA GLY A 630 -25.80 5.26 23.95
C GLY A 630 -25.30 5.09 25.39
N LYS A 631 -25.70 3.99 26.05
CA LYS A 631 -25.18 3.65 27.38
C LYS A 631 -23.68 3.32 27.33
N LEU A 632 -23.26 2.53 26.35
CA LEU A 632 -21.84 2.21 26.16
C LEU A 632 -21.02 3.45 25.82
N TYR A 633 -21.53 4.31 24.93
CA TYR A 633 -20.92 5.60 24.60
C TYR A 633 -20.70 6.46 25.85
N SER A 634 -21.71 6.58 26.71
CA SER A 634 -21.63 7.35 27.96
C SER A 634 -20.59 6.78 28.95
N VAL A 635 -20.36 5.47 28.94
CA VAL A 635 -19.28 4.85 29.72
C VAL A 635 -17.91 5.15 29.10
N LEU A 636 -17.80 5.14 27.77
CA LEU A 636 -16.57 5.54 27.07
C LEU A 636 -16.21 7.01 27.32
N GLU A 637 -17.19 7.93 27.36
CA GLU A 637 -16.98 9.33 27.75
C GLU A 637 -16.26 9.41 29.11
N LYS A 638 -16.82 8.74 30.13
CA LYS A 638 -16.24 8.70 31.49
C LYS A 638 -14.88 8.04 31.53
N TYR A 639 -14.66 6.97 30.76
CA TYR A 639 -13.35 6.32 30.67
C TYR A 639 -12.31 7.28 30.09
N CYS A 640 -12.62 7.93 28.98
CA CYS A 640 -11.75 8.87 28.30
C CYS A 640 -11.38 10.05 29.21
N GLU A 641 -12.35 10.59 29.97
CA GLU A 641 -12.10 11.62 30.98
C GLU A 641 -11.11 11.14 32.06
N ARG A 642 -11.31 9.94 32.62
CA ARG A 642 -10.40 9.39 33.66
C ARG A 642 -9.03 8.98 33.10
N LYS A 643 -8.97 8.56 31.82
CA LYS A 643 -7.71 8.24 31.16
C LYS A 643 -6.87 9.50 30.98
N ARG A 644 -7.51 10.62 30.63
CA ARG A 644 -6.87 11.94 30.56
C ARG A 644 -6.29 12.38 31.91
N SER A 645 -6.95 12.08 33.04
CA SER A 645 -6.41 12.33 34.38
C SER A 645 -5.43 11.27 34.88
N ARG A 646 -4.99 10.33 34.03
CA ARG A 646 -4.07 9.21 34.35
C ARG A 646 -4.54 8.31 35.49
N SER A 647 -5.84 8.28 35.75
CA SER A 647 -6.45 7.54 36.87
C SER A 647 -7.27 6.33 36.40
N ALA A 648 -7.23 5.99 35.11
CA ALA A 648 -7.96 4.87 34.53
C ALA A 648 -7.06 3.67 34.21
N GLY A 649 -7.46 2.50 34.67
CA GLY A 649 -6.87 1.19 34.35
C GLY A 649 -7.21 0.69 32.95
N ASP A 650 -7.33 -0.63 32.80
CA ASP A 650 -7.78 -1.28 31.56
C ASP A 650 -9.22 -0.86 31.20
N LEU A 651 -9.51 -0.74 29.91
CA LEU A 651 -10.80 -0.29 29.39
C LEU A 651 -11.93 -1.24 29.76
N TYR A 652 -11.73 -2.54 29.62
CA TYR A 652 -12.77 -3.53 29.88
C TYR A 652 -13.07 -3.65 31.36
N ASP A 653 -12.04 -3.63 32.20
CA ASP A 653 -12.21 -3.57 33.65
C ASP A 653 -13.04 -2.36 34.06
N PHE A 654 -12.74 -1.18 33.49
CA PHE A 654 -13.52 0.02 33.78
C PHE A 654 -15.00 -0.11 33.42
N ILE A 655 -15.32 -0.76 32.30
CA ILE A 655 -16.72 -0.98 31.88
C ILE A 655 -17.44 -1.90 32.87
N TYR A 656 -16.81 -3.00 33.32
CA TYR A 656 -17.39 -3.89 34.32
C TYR A 656 -17.69 -3.16 35.63
N HIS A 657 -16.74 -2.38 36.15
CA HIS A 657 -16.91 -1.63 37.40
C HIS A 657 -17.96 -0.51 37.27
N SER A 658 -17.95 0.23 36.16
CA SER A 658 -18.92 1.30 35.91
C SER A 658 -20.36 0.81 35.93
N TYR A 659 -20.60 -0.43 35.52
CA TYR A 659 -21.93 -1.04 35.61
C TYR A 659 -22.31 -1.43 37.05
N ALA A 660 -21.38 -1.98 37.82
CA ALA A 660 -21.62 -2.31 39.23
C ALA A 660 -21.99 -1.05 40.04
N ASP A 661 -21.30 0.07 39.79
CA ASP A 661 -21.58 1.38 40.40
C ASP A 661 -22.95 1.96 39.99
N LEU A 662 -23.43 1.64 38.79
CA LEU A 662 -24.77 2.04 38.34
C LEU A 662 -25.86 1.21 39.02
N LYS A 663 -25.59 -0.05 39.34
CA LYS A 663 -26.53 -0.91 40.08
C LYS A 663 -26.59 -0.62 41.57
N SER A 664 -25.52 -0.11 42.19
CA SER A 664 -25.50 0.19 43.63
C SER A 664 -26.19 1.52 43.99
N LYS A 665 -26.55 2.34 42.98
CA LYS A 665 -27.25 3.63 43.14
C LYS A 665 -28.76 3.54 42.90
N HIS A 666 -29.26 2.36 42.55
CA HIS A 666 -30.67 2.01 42.40
C HIS A 666 -30.99 0.87 43.36
#